data_AF-A0A176W3K7-F1
#
_entry.id   AF-A0A176W3K7-F1
#
_cell.length_a   1.000
_cell.length_b   1.000
_cell.length_c   1.000
_cell.angle_alpha   90.00
_cell.angle_beta   90.00
_cell.angle_gamma   90.00
#
_symmetry.space_group_name_H-M   'P 1'
#
loop_
_entity.id
_entity.type
_entity.pdbx_description
1 polymer ?
#
loop_
_entity_poly.entity_id
_entity_poly.type
_entity_poly.pdbx_seq_one_letter_code
_entity_poly.pdbx_strand_id
1 'polypeptide(L)'
;MNLDMALAASSSSLFAGSLAGLSLNAEPASSRVPADKIAAAPLRISCVGSGGSVRICSSDCRGFEDGVWSGFFVESRFGLEIEVEGYYAFVLSMNLSQFEGCEGVIAEFDLRNVLDLGLPSPVVYMFSRGLLNSERVLGGCILDVGSFGLRAFASLCLFDYDFRCFSCEQQVRPTATAPSPTTKRSKVEIFKEQSNFLRWPLNEDLENDAPNVSEASTQLIKFHGSYQQYDRDVRQSRNYSFMLRTKQPAGKVSNALYLAMDELADKFGIGSLRLTTRQTFQLHGVLKQDLKTVMRTVIKNMGSTLGACGDLNRNVLAPAVPYLDKPEYVIAQETAEKLAALLAPQAGAYYDMWVDGEKIMSAEPPDVTEARNTNINGSNFENSPEPIYGVQFLPRKFKIAVTVPGDNSVDLFTNDVGIVTIMDEEGELEGYNIYVGGGMGRTHRIENTFPRLAEPLGYVPKDDILYAVKAIVATQRDHGRRDERRYSRMKYLIDDWGMEKFRLVTEQYYGKSFLPLRDLPPWEFKSFLGWGEQGDGRLFYGLHVENGRVKGELKKALREIIEKYNLSVRLTANQNIILCDIRQAWRPKINKILAAVGVKLPRSIDTLNVTSLACPALPLCPLAITEAERGAPAILERIRASMKKVGLGSKTPLVVRFTGCPNGCTRPYMAELGLVGDGPNSYQLWVGGTSNQTRLAQIFMDKVKIQELEKVFEPMFHFWKNERSHEDESFGDFAMRVGFEELKAYVESFEGLPKKKKLGPKIINLNKDLYAALDKIAEDQESSVTQVATKILNSYLESSSTAQ
;
A
#
# COMPACT_ATOMS: atom_id res chain seq x y z
N MET A 1 43.20 15.66 -49.26
CA MET A 1 44.56 16.16 -49.54
C MET A 1 45.17 16.59 -48.23
N ASN A 2 46.37 16.09 -47.92
CA ASN A 2 47.31 16.49 -46.85
C ASN A 2 46.80 16.30 -45.40
N LEU A 3 47.35 15.33 -44.64
CA LEU A 3 48.55 15.40 -43.75
C LEU A 3 48.21 16.12 -42.42
N ASP A 4 48.53 15.65 -41.21
CA ASP A 4 49.17 14.42 -40.67
C ASP A 4 48.52 14.07 -39.31
N MET A 5 48.38 12.83 -38.82
CA MET A 5 49.37 11.83 -38.37
C MET A 5 50.21 12.23 -37.13
N ALA A 6 49.86 11.66 -35.97
CA ALA A 6 50.80 11.29 -34.89
C ALA A 6 50.16 10.25 -33.94
N LEU A 7 50.91 9.19 -33.60
CA LEU A 7 50.58 8.15 -32.61
C LEU A 7 51.73 8.08 -31.58
N ALA A 8 51.43 7.80 -30.31
CA ALA A 8 52.31 7.04 -29.41
C ALA A 8 51.59 6.68 -28.09
N ALA A 9 51.99 5.57 -27.47
CA ALA A 9 51.62 5.18 -26.11
C ALA A 9 52.71 4.28 -25.52
N SER A 10 53.05 4.40 -24.22
CA SER A 10 53.75 3.34 -23.45
C SER A 10 53.89 3.59 -21.93
N SER A 11 53.68 2.52 -21.15
CA SER A 11 54.49 2.09 -19.97
C SER A 11 54.81 3.03 -18.77
N SER A 12 54.04 2.87 -17.69
CA SER A 12 54.46 2.38 -16.35
C SER A 12 55.80 2.77 -15.65
N SER A 13 55.65 3.24 -14.40
CA SER A 13 56.29 2.76 -13.13
C SER A 13 57.53 3.46 -12.46
N LEU A 14 57.30 3.80 -11.16
CA LEU A 14 58.18 3.70 -9.95
C LEU A 14 59.25 4.76 -9.54
N PHE A 15 59.49 4.77 -8.21
CA PHE A 15 60.57 5.36 -7.37
C PHE A 15 60.56 6.85 -6.88
N ALA A 16 59.85 7.06 -5.75
CA ALA A 16 60.36 7.41 -4.39
C ALA A 16 61.07 8.75 -4.00
N GLY A 17 60.61 9.33 -2.86
CA GLY A 17 61.38 10.15 -1.89
C GLY A 17 61.23 11.68 -1.98
N SER A 18 61.33 12.49 -0.91
CA SER A 18 61.35 12.24 0.56
C SER A 18 61.17 13.58 1.36
N LEU A 19 60.92 13.50 2.68
CA LEU A 19 60.85 14.60 3.69
C LEU A 19 59.65 15.60 3.58
N ALA A 20 59.15 16.28 4.63
CA ALA A 20 59.08 16.08 6.10
C ALA A 20 58.22 17.25 6.70
N GLY A 21 57.68 17.27 7.93
CA GLY A 21 57.48 16.24 8.97
C GLY A 21 55.97 15.99 9.20
N LEU A 22 55.37 15.99 10.40
CA LEU A 22 55.85 16.06 11.80
C LEU A 22 54.87 15.23 12.66
N SER A 23 55.31 14.56 13.74
CA SER A 23 54.53 13.51 14.42
C SER A 23 53.89 13.90 15.76
N LEU A 24 53.02 13.01 16.27
CA LEU A 24 52.42 13.03 17.60
C LEU A 24 52.90 11.83 18.46
N ASN A 25 52.53 11.86 19.74
CA ASN A 25 52.61 10.82 20.79
C ASN A 25 53.96 10.59 21.52
N ALA A 26 53.91 10.78 22.85
CA ALA A 26 54.70 10.11 23.88
C ALA A 26 53.90 10.18 25.22
N GLU A 27 54.15 9.27 26.16
CA GLU A 27 53.30 9.02 27.35
C GLU A 27 53.85 9.62 28.68
N PRO A 28 53.81 8.97 29.89
CA PRO A 28 52.99 9.50 30.99
C PRO A 28 53.76 9.77 32.31
N ALA A 29 53.09 10.37 33.30
CA ALA A 29 53.59 10.50 34.68
C ALA A 29 52.46 10.55 35.74
N SER A 30 52.77 10.23 37.00
CA SER A 30 51.79 9.98 38.08
C SER A 30 52.15 10.64 39.42
N SER A 31 51.17 11.04 40.25
CA SER A 31 51.37 11.25 41.70
C SER A 31 50.07 11.23 42.53
N ARG A 32 50.20 11.15 43.86
CA ARG A 32 49.17 10.96 44.93
C ARG A 32 49.45 11.96 46.08
N VAL A 33 48.66 12.22 47.14
CA VAL A 33 47.36 11.76 47.74
C VAL A 33 46.95 12.90 48.74
N PRO A 34 45.68 13.17 49.12
CA PRO A 34 44.77 12.24 49.83
C PRO A 34 43.26 12.43 49.48
N ALA A 35 42.37 11.96 50.36
CA ALA A 35 40.99 12.44 50.52
C ALA A 35 40.82 13.06 51.92
N ASP A 36 40.04 14.15 52.05
CA ASP A 36 39.28 14.53 53.26
C ASP A 36 38.49 15.85 53.07
N LYS A 37 37.36 15.97 53.79
CA LYS A 37 36.46 17.15 53.95
C LYS A 37 35.53 17.54 52.79
N ILE A 38 34.23 17.59 53.13
CA ILE A 38 33.12 18.52 52.78
C ILE A 38 31.84 17.64 52.85
N ALA A 39 31.14 17.55 53.99
CA ALA A 39 30.34 18.57 54.70
C ALA A 39 29.03 18.92 53.95
N ALA A 40 27.89 18.70 54.62
CA ALA A 40 26.55 18.76 54.00
C ALA A 40 25.91 20.16 54.07
N ALA A 41 25.22 20.55 52.99
CA ALA A 41 24.27 21.67 52.92
C ALA A 41 23.33 21.49 51.70
N PRO A 42 22.14 22.14 51.63
CA PRO A 42 21.01 21.64 50.86
C PRO A 42 20.78 22.29 49.48
N LEU A 43 20.13 21.53 48.60
CA LEU A 43 19.62 22.01 47.30
C LEU A 43 18.33 22.84 47.49
N ARG A 44 18.27 24.02 46.85
CA ARG A 44 17.08 24.87 46.79
C ARG A 44 16.33 24.64 45.48
N ILE A 45 15.00 24.69 45.54
CA ILE A 45 14.12 24.85 44.37
C ILE A 45 13.49 26.24 44.44
N SER A 46 13.46 26.96 43.32
CA SER A 46 12.86 28.30 43.23
C SER A 46 12.03 28.45 41.96
N CYS A 47 10.72 28.60 42.11
CA CYS A 47 9.81 28.88 41.00
C CYS A 47 9.79 30.38 40.66
N VAL A 48 9.68 30.71 39.38
CA VAL A 48 9.40 32.05 38.85
C VAL A 48 8.36 31.92 37.73
N GLY A 49 7.42 32.85 37.62
CA GLY A 49 6.49 32.91 36.49
C GLY A 49 5.47 34.05 36.58
N SER A 50 4.98 34.48 35.41
CA SER A 50 3.84 35.38 35.25
C SER A 50 3.37 35.40 33.77
N GLY A 51 2.08 35.55 33.46
CA GLY A 51 0.94 35.45 34.37
C GLY A 51 -0.43 35.83 33.76
N GLY A 52 -1.49 35.37 34.44
CA GLY A 52 -2.87 35.89 34.39
C GLY A 52 -3.77 35.49 33.21
N SER A 53 -5.11 35.55 33.33
CA SER A 53 -5.98 35.49 34.53
C SER A 53 -7.47 35.47 34.15
N VAL A 54 -8.26 34.54 34.67
CA VAL A 54 -9.74 34.66 34.80
C VAL A 54 -10.17 34.02 36.13
N ARG A 55 -11.17 34.58 36.82
CA ARG A 55 -11.72 34.04 38.08
C ARG A 55 -13.01 33.26 37.82
N ILE A 56 -13.30 32.29 38.68
CA ILE A 56 -14.64 31.71 38.86
C ILE A 56 -15.31 32.42 40.03
N CYS A 57 -16.61 32.75 39.89
CA CYS A 57 -17.46 33.20 41.00
C CYS A 57 -18.37 32.06 41.47
N SER A 58 -18.72 32.06 42.77
CA SER A 58 -19.44 30.98 43.44
C SER A 58 -20.66 31.49 44.22
N SER A 59 -21.81 30.83 44.03
CA SER A 59 -22.97 30.95 44.95
C SER A 59 -24.00 29.82 44.73
N ASP A 60 -24.42 29.20 45.84
CA ASP A 60 -25.76 28.65 46.13
C ASP A 60 -26.34 27.43 45.39
N CYS A 61 -25.87 26.25 45.81
CA CYS A 61 -26.67 25.28 46.61
C CYS A 61 -28.21 25.19 46.45
N ARG A 62 -28.69 24.16 45.70
CA ARG A 62 -29.47 22.99 46.22
C ARG A 62 -30.30 22.29 45.13
N GLY A 63 -30.37 20.95 45.17
CA GLY A 63 -31.48 20.22 44.54
C GLY A 63 -31.16 18.78 44.09
N PHE A 64 -31.99 17.85 44.57
CA PHE A 64 -32.27 16.49 44.06
C PHE A 64 -31.25 15.36 44.21
N GLU A 65 -31.83 14.17 44.32
CA GLU A 65 -31.25 12.86 44.66
C GLU A 65 -31.22 11.95 43.40
N ASP A 66 -30.69 10.74 43.57
CA ASP A 66 -30.73 9.59 42.65
C ASP A 66 -30.14 9.72 41.22
N GLY A 67 -29.06 8.95 41.01
CA GLY A 67 -28.85 8.25 39.73
C GLY A 67 -27.72 8.72 38.83
N VAL A 68 -26.75 7.82 38.61
CA VAL A 68 -25.80 7.78 37.46
C VAL A 68 -24.88 9.01 37.28
N TRP A 69 -23.64 8.90 37.76
CA TRP A 69 -22.56 9.80 37.37
C TRP A 69 -21.80 9.31 36.12
N SER A 70 -21.73 10.15 35.10
CA SER A 70 -20.87 9.98 33.93
C SER A 70 -19.49 10.57 34.19
N GLY A 71 -18.44 9.73 34.13
CA GLY A 71 -17.06 10.18 34.29
C GLY A 71 -16.48 10.74 32.98
N PHE A 72 -16.21 12.04 32.94
CA PHE A 72 -15.30 12.63 31.95
C PHE A 72 -13.85 12.30 32.34
N PHE A 73 -13.07 11.71 31.43
CA PHE A 73 -11.62 11.62 31.57
C PHE A 73 -10.95 12.72 30.75
N VAL A 74 -10.08 13.49 31.41
CA VAL A 74 -9.08 14.36 30.79
C VAL A 74 -7.72 13.75 31.12
N GLU A 75 -7.06 13.14 30.14
CA GLU A 75 -5.71 12.59 30.31
C GLU A 75 -4.67 13.65 29.90
N SER A 76 -3.98 14.24 30.88
CA SER A 76 -2.80 15.08 30.64
C SER A 76 -1.53 14.33 31.06
N ARG A 77 -0.64 14.09 30.10
CA ARG A 77 0.66 13.47 30.35
C ARG A 77 1.71 14.55 30.58
N PHE A 78 2.31 14.56 31.77
CA PHE A 78 3.59 15.20 32.01
C PHE A 78 4.66 14.13 32.17
N GLY A 79 5.63 14.10 31.25
CA GLY A 79 6.91 13.42 31.48
C GLY A 79 7.77 14.26 32.41
N LEU A 80 8.69 13.62 33.14
CA LEU A 80 9.58 14.28 34.08
C LEU A 80 10.99 13.71 33.86
N GLU A 81 11.82 14.46 33.14
CA GLU A 81 13.23 14.14 32.93
C GLU A 81 14.04 14.57 34.16
N ILE A 82 14.99 13.72 34.56
CA ILE A 82 15.97 14.03 35.60
C ILE A 82 17.33 13.57 35.05
N GLU A 83 18.23 14.52 34.82
CA GLU A 83 19.61 14.25 34.42
C GLU A 83 20.49 14.10 35.67
N VAL A 84 21.26 13.02 35.75
CA VAL A 84 22.28 12.77 36.77
C VAL A 84 23.49 12.13 36.09
N GLU A 85 24.69 12.52 36.50
CA GLU A 85 25.94 12.20 35.82
C GLU A 85 26.22 10.68 35.70
N GLY A 86 26.19 10.16 34.47
CA GLY A 86 27.04 9.04 34.05
C GLY A 86 26.42 7.65 33.88
N TYR A 87 25.19 7.36 34.34
CA TYR A 87 24.58 6.02 34.23
C TYR A 87 23.09 6.05 33.86
N TYR A 88 22.71 5.26 32.85
CA TYR A 88 21.32 5.07 32.44
C TYR A 88 20.60 4.05 33.33
N ALA A 89 19.39 4.37 33.79
CA ALA A 89 18.50 3.45 34.50
C ALA A 89 17.15 3.34 33.77
N PHE A 90 16.77 2.13 33.35
CA PHE A 90 15.48 1.87 32.71
C PHE A 90 14.40 1.56 33.76
N VAL A 91 13.36 2.40 33.84
CA VAL A 91 12.16 2.15 34.66
C VAL A 91 11.04 1.63 33.76
N LEU A 92 10.85 0.31 33.72
CA LEU A 92 9.73 -0.32 33.03
C LEU A 92 8.46 -0.25 33.89
N SER A 93 7.47 0.53 33.45
CA SER A 93 6.14 0.56 34.04
C SER A 93 5.25 -0.53 33.43
N MET A 94 5.00 -1.62 34.17
CA MET A 94 4.03 -2.65 33.77
C MET A 94 2.62 -2.29 34.24
N ASN A 95 1.67 -2.21 33.30
CA ASN A 95 0.26 -1.97 33.60
C ASN A 95 -0.48 -3.30 33.84
N LEU A 96 -0.45 -3.79 35.09
CA LEU A 96 -1.15 -5.01 35.50
C LEU A 96 -2.66 -4.75 35.68
N SER A 97 -3.40 -4.86 34.57
CA SER A 97 -4.87 -4.73 34.55
C SER A 97 -5.60 -5.77 33.68
N GLN A 98 -4.90 -6.80 33.17
CA GLN A 98 -5.49 -7.88 32.35
C GLN A 98 -4.90 -9.27 32.64
N PHE A 99 -4.86 -9.70 33.90
CA PHE A 99 -4.62 -11.10 34.28
C PHE A 99 -5.47 -11.51 35.49
N GLU A 100 -6.72 -11.90 35.23
CA GLU A 100 -7.48 -12.78 36.13
C GLU A 100 -7.50 -14.19 35.49
N GLY A 101 -7.24 -15.23 36.29
CA GLY A 101 -7.45 -16.62 35.85
C GLY A 101 -6.27 -17.33 35.16
N CYS A 102 -5.03 -17.20 35.67
CA CYS A 102 -3.96 -18.17 35.41
C CYS A 102 -3.21 -18.51 36.70
N GLU A 103 -3.38 -19.73 37.23
CA GLU A 103 -2.47 -20.29 38.22
C GLU A 103 -1.23 -20.87 37.51
N GLY A 104 -0.03 -20.57 38.02
CA GLY A 104 1.22 -21.19 37.57
C GLY A 104 1.80 -20.65 36.25
N VAL A 105 2.53 -19.53 36.33
CA VAL A 105 3.53 -19.16 35.32
C VAL A 105 4.91 -19.09 35.98
N ILE A 106 5.77 -20.05 35.66
CA ILE A 106 7.20 -19.97 35.95
C ILE A 106 7.85 -19.19 34.81
N ALA A 107 8.43 -18.03 35.11
CA ALA A 107 9.17 -17.24 34.13
C ALA A 107 10.63 -17.70 34.08
N GLU A 108 10.96 -18.56 33.12
CA GLU A 108 12.34 -19.00 32.86
C GLU A 108 13.05 -17.99 31.94
N PHE A 109 14.09 -17.33 32.45
CA PHE A 109 14.86 -16.31 31.70
C PHE A 109 16.19 -16.90 31.21
N ASP A 110 16.37 -17.03 29.90
CA ASP A 110 17.64 -17.51 29.31
C ASP A 110 18.68 -16.38 29.23
N LEU A 111 19.54 -16.28 30.25
CA LEU A 111 20.49 -15.17 30.46
C LEU A 111 21.78 -15.23 29.61
N ARG A 112 21.78 -15.92 28.46
CA ARG A 112 23.02 -16.25 27.71
C ARG A 112 23.74 -15.09 27.02
N ASN A 113 23.11 -13.91 26.88
CA ASN A 113 23.68 -12.76 26.16
C ASN A 113 24.02 -11.55 27.07
N VAL A 114 24.34 -11.78 28.35
CA VAL A 114 24.74 -10.71 29.30
C VAL A 114 26.16 -10.93 29.85
N LEU A 115 27.07 -11.42 29.00
CA LEU A 115 28.48 -11.66 29.33
C LEU A 115 29.44 -11.22 28.21
N ASP A 116 29.40 -9.94 27.84
CA ASP A 116 30.47 -9.31 27.03
C ASP A 116 30.71 -7.81 27.38
N LEU A 117 30.22 -7.37 28.55
CA LEU A 117 30.49 -6.06 29.12
C LEU A 117 30.86 -6.23 30.60
N GLY A 118 32.15 -6.05 30.92
CA GLY A 118 32.73 -6.34 32.23
C GLY A 118 32.34 -5.33 33.32
N LEU A 119 31.09 -5.35 33.76
CA LEU A 119 30.54 -4.51 34.83
C LEU A 119 30.16 -5.35 36.07
N PRO A 120 30.30 -4.83 37.30
CA PRO A 120 29.84 -5.51 38.50
C PRO A 120 28.30 -5.57 38.57
N SER A 121 27.78 -6.65 39.17
CA SER A 121 26.36 -7.04 39.10
C SER A 121 25.38 -5.99 39.65
N PRO A 122 24.27 -5.67 38.96
CA PRO A 122 23.18 -4.88 39.50
C PRO A 122 22.29 -5.71 40.44
N VAL A 123 22.00 -5.18 41.63
CA VAL A 123 21.03 -5.76 42.58
C VAL A 123 19.62 -5.29 42.21
N VAL A 124 18.70 -6.22 41.98
CA VAL A 124 17.29 -5.91 41.67
C VAL A 124 16.47 -5.83 42.96
N TYR A 125 15.87 -4.66 43.22
CA TYR A 125 14.89 -4.47 44.29
C TYR A 125 13.47 -4.53 43.73
N MET A 126 12.66 -5.50 44.20
CA MET A 126 11.22 -5.56 43.91
C MET A 126 10.41 -4.83 45.00
N PHE A 127 9.49 -3.96 44.58
CA PHE A 127 8.47 -3.36 45.45
C PHE A 127 7.07 -3.64 44.90
N SER A 128 6.31 -4.52 45.55
CA SER A 128 4.90 -4.77 45.24
C SER A 128 3.98 -3.87 46.08
N ARG A 129 3.23 -2.96 45.43
CA ARG A 129 2.09 -2.28 46.06
C ARG A 129 0.83 -3.14 45.96
N GLY A 130 0.72 -4.13 46.85
CA GLY A 130 -0.51 -4.90 47.04
C GLY A 130 -1.54 -4.12 47.85
N LEU A 131 -2.78 -4.01 47.36
CA LEU A 131 -3.93 -3.56 48.14
C LEU A 131 -4.48 -4.74 48.94
N LEU A 132 -4.10 -4.85 50.21
CA LEU A 132 -4.58 -5.90 51.12
C LEU A 132 -5.37 -5.30 52.29
N ASN A 133 -6.69 -5.48 52.26
CA ASN A 133 -7.55 -5.38 53.43
C ASN A 133 -7.56 -6.72 54.19
N SER A 134 -6.49 -7.06 54.90
CA SER A 134 -6.51 -8.01 56.02
C SER A 134 -5.20 -8.00 56.81
N GLU A 135 -5.28 -8.30 58.10
CA GLU A 135 -4.14 -8.37 59.01
C GLU A 135 -3.40 -9.71 58.88
N ARG A 136 -2.09 -9.68 58.59
CA ARG A 136 -1.03 -10.45 59.28
C ARG A 136 0.34 -10.21 58.65
N VAL A 137 1.36 -10.03 59.50
CA VAL A 137 2.77 -9.94 59.10
C VAL A 137 3.47 -11.27 59.40
N LEU A 138 4.17 -11.85 58.42
CA LEU A 138 5.11 -12.94 58.64
C LEU A 138 6.34 -12.85 57.72
N GLY A 139 7.51 -13.02 58.35
CA GLY A 139 8.79 -13.53 57.82
C GLY A 139 9.19 -13.26 56.36
N GLY A 140 10.22 -12.42 56.18
CA GLY A 140 11.09 -12.52 55.01
C GLY A 140 12.21 -13.54 55.22
N CYS A 141 12.62 -14.23 54.16
CA CYS A 141 13.81 -15.09 54.15
C CYS A 141 14.72 -14.72 52.98
N ILE A 142 16.02 -14.65 53.25
CA ILE A 142 17.08 -14.59 52.24
C ILE A 142 17.58 -16.02 52.03
N LEU A 143 17.83 -16.42 50.79
CA LEU A 143 18.49 -17.69 50.47
C LEU A 143 19.60 -17.46 49.44
N ASP A 144 20.72 -18.12 49.67
CA ASP A 144 22.00 -17.93 48.98
C ASP A 144 22.19 -18.97 47.86
N VAL A 145 23.00 -18.65 46.85
CA VAL A 145 23.07 -19.42 45.59
C VAL A 145 24.34 -20.29 45.54
N GLY A 146 24.21 -21.55 45.97
CA GLY A 146 25.27 -22.55 45.93
C GLY A 146 25.12 -23.56 44.79
N SER A 147 26.19 -23.77 44.02
CA SER A 147 26.26 -24.74 42.90
C SER A 147 26.15 -26.20 43.36
N PHE A 148 25.45 -27.08 42.62
CA PHE A 148 25.96 -28.38 42.11
C PHE A 148 24.88 -29.24 41.40
N GLY A 149 25.26 -29.86 40.27
CA GLY A 149 24.92 -31.26 39.93
C GLY A 149 23.52 -31.63 39.41
N LEU A 150 23.46 -32.19 38.18
CA LEU A 150 22.36 -33.07 37.77
C LEU A 150 22.36 -34.37 38.59
N ARG A 151 21.19 -34.78 39.10
CA ARG A 151 20.72 -36.19 39.08
C ARG A 151 19.23 -36.28 39.42
N ALA A 152 18.59 -37.34 38.92
CA ALA A 152 17.16 -37.57 39.05
C ALA A 152 16.79 -38.18 40.41
N PHE A 153 15.54 -37.97 40.84
CA PHE A 153 14.75 -39.03 41.47
C PHE A 153 13.25 -38.79 41.23
N ALA A 154 12.50 -39.88 41.01
CA ALA A 154 11.05 -39.86 40.94
C ALA A 154 10.51 -40.95 41.85
N SER A 155 9.62 -40.61 42.79
CA SER A 155 8.74 -41.56 43.48
C SER A 155 7.61 -40.88 44.24
N LEU A 156 6.60 -41.71 44.52
CA LEU A 156 5.31 -41.42 45.11
C LEU A 156 5.38 -40.69 46.45
N CYS A 157 4.31 -39.97 46.77
CA CYS A 157 3.65 -40.15 48.07
C CYS A 157 2.12 -40.01 47.90
N LEU A 158 1.40 -41.13 48.07
CA LEU A 158 -0.05 -41.14 48.27
C LEU A 158 -0.31 -40.97 49.77
N PHE A 159 -1.25 -40.10 50.14
CA PHE A 159 -1.86 -40.10 51.47
C PHE A 159 -3.33 -39.71 51.38
N ASP A 160 -4.21 -40.68 51.66
CA ASP A 160 -5.61 -40.42 51.97
C ASP A 160 -5.75 -39.68 53.31
N TYR A 161 -6.76 -38.82 53.41
CA TYR A 161 -7.36 -38.45 54.70
C TYR A 161 -8.88 -38.31 54.55
N ASP A 162 -9.61 -39.33 55.02
CA ASP A 162 -11.09 -39.33 55.09
C ASP A 162 -11.56 -38.36 56.18
N PHE A 163 -12.36 -37.35 55.80
CA PHE A 163 -12.99 -36.41 56.72
C PHE A 163 -14.50 -36.32 56.45
N ARG A 164 -15.24 -37.24 57.08
CA ARG A 164 -16.71 -37.21 57.08
C ARG A 164 -17.22 -36.01 57.87
N CYS A 165 -18.06 -35.19 57.24
CA CYS A 165 -18.81 -34.14 57.92
C CYS A 165 -20.33 -34.37 57.76
N PHE A 166 -21.11 -33.81 58.68
CA PHE A 166 -22.53 -34.14 58.86
C PHE A 166 -23.44 -33.56 57.75
N SER A 167 -24.58 -34.23 57.56
CA SER A 167 -25.64 -33.82 56.65
C SER A 167 -26.27 -32.48 57.04
N CYS A 168 -26.35 -31.54 56.09
CA CYS A 168 -27.27 -30.41 56.14
C CYS A 168 -27.84 -30.18 54.74
N GLU A 169 -29.09 -30.58 54.51
CA GLU A 169 -29.76 -30.40 53.22
C GLU A 169 -30.16 -28.94 53.03
N GLN A 170 -29.35 -28.18 52.32
CA GLN A 170 -29.80 -26.96 51.64
C GLN A 170 -29.82 -27.20 50.14
N GLN A 171 -31.00 -27.00 49.54
CA GLN A 171 -31.18 -27.09 48.09
C GLN A 171 -30.48 -25.91 47.40
N VAL A 172 -29.20 -26.08 47.07
CA VAL A 172 -28.49 -25.21 46.14
C VAL A 172 -29.17 -25.36 44.78
N ARG A 173 -30.05 -24.41 44.44
CA ARG A 173 -30.54 -24.27 43.06
C ARG A 173 -29.33 -24.08 42.15
N PRO A 174 -29.26 -24.74 40.98
CA PRO A 174 -28.15 -24.54 40.07
C PRO A 174 -28.10 -23.06 39.67
N THR A 175 -27.05 -22.36 40.12
CA THR A 175 -26.77 -21.00 39.69
C THR A 175 -26.58 -21.04 38.18
N ALA A 176 -27.44 -20.35 37.44
CA ALA A 176 -27.31 -20.30 35.99
C ALA A 176 -25.91 -19.77 35.64
N THR A 177 -25.12 -20.58 34.93
CA THR A 177 -23.81 -20.17 34.44
C THR A 177 -24.00 -18.89 33.63
N ALA A 178 -23.34 -17.81 34.06
CA ALA A 178 -23.37 -16.56 33.32
C ALA A 178 -22.94 -16.86 31.87
N PRO A 179 -23.68 -16.41 30.84
CA PRO A 179 -23.33 -16.69 29.46
C PRO A 179 -21.93 -16.14 29.21
N SER A 180 -21.03 -16.98 28.68
CA SER A 180 -19.69 -16.55 28.31
C SER A 180 -19.79 -15.32 27.41
N PRO A 181 -18.95 -14.29 27.61
CA PRO A 181 -19.12 -12.99 26.96
C PRO A 181 -19.07 -13.18 25.44
N THR A 182 -20.24 -13.06 24.81
CA THR A 182 -20.43 -13.44 23.40
C THR A 182 -19.57 -12.55 22.53
N THR A 183 -18.53 -13.14 21.92
CA THR A 183 -17.51 -12.40 21.18
C THR A 183 -18.18 -11.57 20.09
N LYS A 184 -18.11 -10.24 20.24
CA LYS A 184 -18.80 -9.29 19.37
C LYS A 184 -18.36 -9.51 17.92
N ARG A 185 -19.29 -9.88 17.04
CA ARG A 185 -19.04 -10.16 15.62
C ARG A 185 -19.82 -9.21 14.74
N SER A 186 -19.21 -8.78 13.62
CA SER A 186 -19.90 -7.94 12.65
C SER A 186 -20.97 -8.73 11.87
N LYS A 187 -22.02 -8.05 11.37
CA LYS A 187 -23.09 -8.64 10.52
C LYS A 187 -22.56 -9.57 9.41
N VAL A 188 -21.41 -9.24 8.82
CA VAL A 188 -20.84 -10.01 7.69
C VAL A 188 -20.29 -11.36 8.13
N GLU A 189 -19.88 -11.52 9.39
CA GLU A 189 -19.49 -12.83 9.92
C GLU A 189 -20.73 -13.74 10.06
N ILE A 190 -21.84 -13.19 10.55
CA ILE A 190 -23.14 -13.89 10.66
C ILE A 190 -23.63 -14.31 9.27
N PHE A 191 -23.59 -13.39 8.29
CA PHE A 191 -23.96 -13.72 6.91
C PHE A 191 -23.06 -14.79 6.27
N LYS A 192 -21.75 -14.81 6.55
CA LYS A 192 -20.85 -15.89 6.07
C LYS A 192 -21.23 -17.23 6.69
N GLU A 193 -21.39 -17.26 8.01
CA GLU A 193 -21.77 -18.45 8.78
C GLU A 193 -23.06 -19.12 8.28
N GLN A 194 -24.10 -18.32 8.08
CA GLN A 194 -25.42 -18.80 7.67
C GLN A 194 -25.51 -19.15 6.17
N SER A 195 -24.48 -18.89 5.36
CA SER A 195 -24.59 -18.93 3.90
C SER A 195 -24.38 -20.28 3.22
N ASN A 196 -24.13 -21.37 3.96
CA ASN A 196 -23.73 -22.66 3.38
C ASN A 196 -22.57 -22.50 2.37
N PHE A 197 -21.47 -21.91 2.84
CA PHE A 197 -20.32 -21.50 2.03
C PHE A 197 -20.73 -20.63 0.82
N LEU A 198 -21.32 -19.47 1.13
CA LEU A 198 -21.64 -18.36 0.21
C LEU A 198 -22.88 -18.52 -0.69
N ARG A 199 -23.55 -19.66 -0.66
CA ARG A 199 -24.72 -19.99 -1.51
C ARG A 199 -26.00 -19.25 -1.11
N TRP A 200 -26.36 -19.27 0.17
CA TRP A 200 -27.67 -18.84 0.68
C TRP A 200 -27.59 -17.50 1.44
N PRO A 201 -28.61 -16.60 1.37
CA PRO A 201 -29.80 -16.66 0.52
C PRO A 201 -29.55 -16.20 -0.93
N LEU A 202 -28.29 -16.06 -1.36
CA LEU A 202 -27.94 -15.50 -2.67
C LEU A 202 -28.52 -16.30 -3.86
N ASN A 203 -28.67 -17.61 -3.73
CA ASN A 203 -29.35 -18.45 -4.72
C ASN A 203 -30.82 -18.04 -4.92
N GLU A 204 -31.61 -18.02 -3.84
CA GLU A 204 -33.02 -17.58 -3.86
C GLU A 204 -33.15 -16.11 -4.29
N ASP A 205 -32.21 -15.26 -3.85
CA ASP A 205 -32.17 -13.85 -4.19
C ASP A 205 -31.89 -13.60 -5.67
N LEU A 206 -31.19 -14.50 -6.38
CA LEU A 206 -30.91 -14.38 -7.82
C LEU A 206 -32.09 -14.83 -8.69
N GLU A 207 -32.95 -15.72 -8.19
CA GLU A 207 -34.05 -16.32 -8.96
C GLU A 207 -35.36 -15.51 -8.88
N ASN A 208 -35.55 -14.63 -7.89
CA ASN A 208 -36.75 -13.80 -7.79
C ASN A 208 -36.76 -12.59 -8.75
N ASP A 209 -37.93 -12.00 -9.02
CA ASP A 209 -38.12 -10.91 -9.99
C ASP A 209 -37.58 -9.53 -9.54
N ALA A 210 -37.17 -9.36 -8.28
CA ALA A 210 -36.74 -8.04 -7.80
C ALA A 210 -35.43 -7.61 -8.48
N PRO A 211 -35.28 -6.34 -8.96
CA PRO A 211 -34.08 -5.89 -9.68
C PRO A 211 -32.82 -5.78 -8.79
N ASN A 212 -32.96 -6.02 -7.49
CA ASN A 212 -31.91 -6.05 -6.49
C ASN A 212 -31.97 -7.33 -5.66
N VAL A 213 -30.93 -7.58 -4.86
CA VAL A 213 -30.87 -8.64 -3.83
C VAL A 213 -30.90 -8.05 -2.42
N SER A 214 -31.07 -8.89 -1.39
CA SER A 214 -31.11 -8.51 0.04
C SER A 214 -29.79 -7.93 0.60
N GLU A 215 -29.78 -7.47 1.86
CA GLU A 215 -28.55 -7.01 2.54
C GLU A 215 -27.50 -8.13 2.62
N ALA A 216 -27.91 -9.35 2.95
CA ALA A 216 -27.03 -10.52 3.09
C ALA A 216 -26.41 -10.89 1.74
N SER A 217 -27.24 -11.12 0.72
CA SER A 217 -26.81 -11.42 -0.65
C SER A 217 -25.97 -10.29 -1.27
N THR A 218 -26.28 -9.03 -0.95
CA THR A 218 -25.43 -7.89 -1.30
C THR A 218 -24.01 -8.04 -0.75
N GLN A 219 -23.77 -8.72 0.39
CA GLN A 219 -22.42 -9.08 0.86
C GLN A 219 -21.89 -10.36 0.19
N LEU A 220 -22.68 -11.42 0.08
CA LEU A 220 -22.24 -12.74 -0.43
C LEU A 220 -21.89 -12.72 -1.92
N ILE A 221 -22.60 -11.94 -2.74
CA ILE A 221 -22.31 -11.80 -4.17
C ILE A 221 -20.92 -11.18 -4.44
N LYS A 222 -20.35 -10.52 -3.43
CA LYS A 222 -18.97 -10.02 -3.46
C LYS A 222 -17.96 -11.16 -3.45
N PHE A 223 -18.20 -12.30 -2.84
CA PHE A 223 -17.24 -13.41 -2.87
C PHE A 223 -17.17 -14.04 -4.27
N HIS A 224 -18.31 -14.02 -4.98
CA HIS A 224 -18.44 -14.32 -6.40
C HIS A 224 -17.94 -13.21 -7.35
N GLY A 225 -17.33 -12.14 -6.83
CA GLY A 225 -16.69 -11.09 -7.65
C GLY A 225 -17.60 -9.93 -8.07
N SER A 226 -18.89 -9.95 -7.77
CA SER A 226 -19.85 -8.91 -8.18
C SER A 226 -20.18 -7.91 -7.07
N TYR A 227 -20.67 -6.73 -7.44
CA TYR A 227 -21.18 -5.69 -6.56
C TYR A 227 -22.49 -5.15 -7.10
N GLN A 228 -23.56 -5.21 -6.30
CA GLN A 228 -24.75 -4.38 -6.54
C GLN A 228 -24.38 -2.89 -6.41
N GLN A 229 -24.85 -2.12 -7.39
CA GLN A 229 -24.70 -0.68 -7.53
C GLN A 229 -26.06 -0.07 -7.88
N TYR A 230 -26.13 1.26 -7.87
CA TYR A 230 -27.21 2.02 -8.50
C TYR A 230 -26.59 3.30 -9.07
N ASP A 231 -27.21 3.86 -10.10
CA ASP A 231 -26.80 5.17 -10.61
C ASP A 231 -27.12 6.27 -9.59
N ARG A 232 -26.17 7.17 -9.34
CA ARG A 232 -26.27 8.28 -8.38
C ARG A 232 -26.44 9.65 -9.03
N ASP A 233 -26.29 9.73 -10.36
CA ASP A 233 -26.70 10.92 -11.12
C ASP A 233 -28.24 10.93 -11.28
N VAL A 234 -28.85 9.75 -11.43
CA VAL A 234 -30.31 9.56 -11.41
C VAL A 234 -30.84 9.65 -9.97
N ARG A 235 -31.53 10.74 -9.63
CA ARG A 235 -32.00 11.00 -8.25
C ARG A 235 -33.41 10.50 -7.93
N GLN A 236 -34.24 10.22 -8.94
CA GLN A 236 -35.67 9.93 -8.78
C GLN A 236 -35.96 8.44 -8.52
N SER A 237 -35.12 7.54 -9.03
CA SER A 237 -35.28 6.08 -8.94
C SER A 237 -33.93 5.41 -8.68
N ARG A 238 -33.94 4.31 -7.90
CA ARG A 238 -32.74 3.47 -7.75
C ARG A 238 -32.63 2.52 -8.94
N ASN A 239 -31.98 2.98 -9.99
CA ASN A 239 -31.68 2.16 -11.16
C ASN A 239 -30.56 1.17 -10.80
N TYR A 240 -30.96 0.02 -10.24
CA TYR A 240 -30.02 -1.02 -9.79
C TYR A 240 -29.31 -1.68 -10.97
N SER A 241 -28.04 -1.97 -10.76
CA SER A 241 -27.20 -2.74 -11.69
C SER A 241 -26.06 -3.40 -10.92
N PHE A 242 -25.29 -4.25 -11.59
CA PHE A 242 -24.18 -4.98 -11.03
C PHE A 242 -22.88 -4.65 -11.77
N MET A 243 -21.79 -4.47 -11.03
CA MET A 243 -20.44 -4.52 -11.56
C MET A 243 -19.80 -5.85 -11.18
N LEU A 244 -19.37 -6.60 -12.20
CA LEU A 244 -18.49 -7.74 -12.01
C LEU A 244 -17.03 -7.30 -12.06
N ARG A 245 -16.19 -7.95 -11.26
CA ARG A 245 -14.73 -7.88 -11.36
C ARG A 245 -14.19 -9.28 -11.61
N THR A 246 -13.27 -9.39 -12.56
CA THR A 246 -12.56 -10.64 -12.86
C THR A 246 -11.32 -10.85 -11.98
N LYS A 247 -10.78 -12.07 -11.99
CA LYS A 247 -9.51 -12.48 -11.37
C LYS A 247 -8.59 -12.93 -12.51
N GLN A 248 -7.41 -12.32 -12.61
CA GLN A 248 -6.36 -12.57 -13.60
C GLN A 248 -5.00 -12.40 -12.91
N PRO A 249 -4.44 -13.47 -12.31
CA PRO A 249 -3.13 -13.39 -11.66
C PRO A 249 -2.06 -12.92 -12.67
N ALA A 250 -1.08 -12.14 -12.20
CA ALA A 250 -0.11 -11.44 -13.06
C ALA A 250 -0.72 -10.53 -14.17
N GLY A 251 -2.03 -10.32 -14.16
CA GLY A 251 -2.76 -9.57 -15.18
C GLY A 251 -2.96 -10.29 -16.52
N LYS A 252 -2.62 -11.58 -16.64
CA LYS A 252 -2.69 -12.31 -17.92
C LYS A 252 -4.15 -12.49 -18.37
N VAL A 253 -4.43 -12.21 -19.65
CA VAL A 253 -5.74 -12.33 -20.29
C VAL A 253 -5.56 -13.04 -21.64
N SER A 254 -6.26 -14.16 -21.83
CA SER A 254 -6.29 -14.88 -23.10
C SER A 254 -7.08 -14.11 -24.17
N ASN A 255 -6.83 -14.40 -25.45
CA ASN A 255 -7.54 -13.78 -26.56
C ASN A 255 -9.07 -13.95 -26.44
N ALA A 256 -9.52 -15.19 -26.24
CA ALA A 256 -10.93 -15.52 -26.06
C ALA A 256 -11.58 -14.77 -24.87
N LEU A 257 -10.88 -14.68 -23.72
CA LEU A 257 -11.37 -13.93 -22.58
C LEU A 257 -11.49 -12.42 -22.88
N TYR A 258 -10.56 -11.85 -23.65
CA TYR A 258 -10.67 -10.45 -24.07
C TYR A 258 -11.90 -10.23 -24.96
N LEU A 259 -12.07 -11.05 -26.01
CA LEU A 259 -13.18 -10.90 -26.96
C LEU A 259 -14.55 -11.11 -26.30
N ALA A 260 -14.64 -12.06 -25.37
CA ALA A 260 -15.84 -12.29 -24.55
C ALA A 260 -16.11 -11.11 -23.60
N MET A 261 -15.11 -10.62 -22.86
CA MET A 261 -15.26 -9.45 -21.99
C MET A 261 -15.67 -8.19 -22.77
N ASP A 262 -15.10 -8.00 -23.96
CA ASP A 262 -15.41 -6.89 -24.87
C ASP A 262 -16.85 -6.96 -25.39
N GLU A 263 -17.32 -8.14 -25.82
CA GLU A 263 -18.68 -8.34 -26.30
C GLU A 263 -19.73 -8.21 -25.19
N LEU A 264 -19.46 -8.80 -24.01
CA LEU A 264 -20.32 -8.68 -22.82
C LEU A 264 -20.48 -7.23 -22.38
N ALA A 265 -19.45 -6.39 -22.55
CA ALA A 265 -19.51 -4.98 -22.17
C ALA A 265 -20.46 -4.16 -23.05
N ASP A 266 -20.68 -4.55 -24.30
CA ASP A 266 -21.61 -3.89 -25.22
C ASP A 266 -23.02 -4.50 -25.18
N LYS A 267 -23.14 -5.82 -24.96
CA LYS A 267 -24.44 -6.53 -24.89
C LYS A 267 -25.17 -6.38 -23.56
N PHE A 268 -24.43 -6.39 -22.44
CA PHE A 268 -25.01 -6.44 -21.09
C PHE A 268 -24.44 -5.37 -20.14
N GLY A 269 -23.47 -4.57 -20.59
CA GLY A 269 -22.88 -3.48 -19.81
C GLY A 269 -23.13 -2.10 -20.44
N ILE A 270 -22.48 -1.08 -19.88
CA ILE A 270 -22.53 0.30 -20.38
C ILE A 270 -21.50 0.61 -21.49
N GLY A 271 -21.29 -0.32 -22.44
CA GLY A 271 -20.38 -0.14 -23.58
C GLY A 271 -18.92 0.14 -23.21
N SER A 272 -18.46 -0.31 -22.03
CA SER A 272 -17.09 -0.05 -21.58
C SER A 272 -16.51 -1.11 -20.65
N LEU A 273 -15.21 -1.36 -20.83
CA LEU A 273 -14.37 -2.10 -19.90
C LEU A 273 -13.54 -1.14 -19.04
N ARG A 274 -13.28 -1.52 -17.80
CA ARG A 274 -12.50 -0.73 -16.84
C ARG A 274 -11.32 -1.53 -16.29
N LEU A 275 -10.11 -1.20 -16.74
CA LEU A 275 -8.86 -1.76 -16.24
C LEU A 275 -8.62 -1.27 -14.81
N THR A 276 -8.13 -2.12 -13.91
CA THR A 276 -8.04 -1.80 -12.47
C THR A 276 -6.61 -1.65 -11.95
N THR A 277 -6.46 -0.99 -10.79
CA THR A 277 -5.21 -0.93 -10.01
C THR A 277 -4.75 -2.27 -9.43
N ARG A 278 -5.39 -3.38 -9.82
CA ARG A 278 -5.01 -4.75 -9.49
C ARG A 278 -5.02 -5.68 -10.70
N GLN A 279 -4.79 -5.17 -11.90
CA GLN A 279 -4.60 -5.98 -13.11
C GLN A 279 -5.82 -6.84 -13.49
N THR A 280 -7.03 -6.34 -13.23
CA THR A 280 -8.30 -7.01 -13.61
C THR A 280 -9.13 -6.13 -14.53
N PHE A 281 -10.17 -6.70 -15.16
CA PHE A 281 -11.29 -5.90 -15.66
C PHE A 281 -12.31 -5.62 -14.54
N GLN A 282 -13.10 -4.57 -14.73
CA GLN A 282 -14.46 -4.41 -14.22
C GLN A 282 -15.38 -4.11 -15.41
N LEU A 283 -16.54 -4.75 -15.44
CA LEU A 283 -17.62 -4.48 -16.38
C LEU A 283 -18.82 -4.03 -15.56
N HIS A 284 -19.40 -2.88 -15.91
CA HIS A 284 -20.41 -2.17 -15.12
C HIS A 284 -21.77 -2.16 -15.82
N GLY A 285 -22.85 -2.07 -15.04
CA GLY A 285 -24.20 -1.83 -15.56
C GLY A 285 -25.04 -3.08 -15.83
N VAL A 286 -24.55 -4.27 -15.47
CA VAL A 286 -25.25 -5.54 -15.73
C VAL A 286 -26.56 -5.60 -14.95
N LEU A 287 -27.67 -5.87 -15.63
CA LEU A 287 -28.95 -6.09 -14.96
C LEU A 287 -28.96 -7.47 -14.27
N LYS A 288 -29.72 -7.60 -13.18
CA LYS A 288 -29.76 -8.83 -12.37
C LYS A 288 -30.06 -10.08 -13.20
N GLN A 289 -31.11 -10.02 -14.03
CA GLN A 289 -31.57 -11.09 -14.92
C GLN A 289 -30.45 -11.63 -15.83
N ASP A 290 -29.55 -10.74 -16.29
CA ASP A 290 -28.48 -11.06 -17.22
C ASP A 290 -27.22 -11.55 -16.50
N LEU A 291 -27.10 -11.32 -15.19
CA LEU A 291 -25.89 -11.57 -14.43
C LEU A 291 -25.44 -13.04 -14.49
N LYS A 292 -26.37 -14.01 -14.44
CA LYS A 292 -26.03 -15.44 -14.58
C LYS A 292 -25.48 -15.76 -15.98
N THR A 293 -26.06 -15.18 -17.03
CA THR A 293 -25.57 -15.30 -18.41
C THR A 293 -24.18 -14.70 -18.59
N VAL A 294 -23.96 -13.49 -18.08
CA VAL A 294 -22.66 -12.79 -18.15
C VAL A 294 -21.58 -13.57 -17.40
N MET A 295 -21.88 -14.03 -16.18
CA MET A 295 -20.96 -14.82 -15.36
C MET A 295 -20.62 -16.16 -16.01
N ARG A 296 -21.63 -16.91 -16.48
CA ARG A 296 -21.44 -18.18 -17.22
C ARG A 296 -20.54 -18.00 -18.44
N THR A 297 -20.74 -16.93 -19.22
CA THR A 297 -19.91 -16.62 -20.41
C THR A 297 -18.46 -16.29 -20.04
N VAL A 298 -18.20 -15.57 -18.94
CA VAL A 298 -16.84 -15.32 -18.46
C VAL A 298 -16.14 -16.65 -18.12
N ILE A 299 -16.82 -17.55 -17.39
CA ILE A 299 -16.21 -18.81 -16.94
C ILE A 299 -15.94 -19.75 -18.13
N LYS A 300 -16.89 -19.88 -19.06
CA LYS A 300 -16.72 -20.70 -20.28
C LYS A 300 -15.67 -20.16 -21.27
N ASN A 301 -15.20 -18.93 -21.11
CA ASN A 301 -14.10 -18.33 -21.89
C ASN A 301 -12.77 -18.26 -21.10
N MET A 302 -12.52 -19.23 -20.20
CA MET A 302 -11.31 -19.32 -19.37
C MET A 302 -11.10 -18.12 -18.41
N GLY A 303 -12.16 -17.38 -18.09
CA GLY A 303 -12.15 -16.33 -17.09
C GLY A 303 -12.62 -16.81 -15.72
N SER A 304 -12.44 -15.97 -14.70
CA SER A 304 -13.09 -16.15 -13.40
C SER A 304 -13.35 -14.80 -12.75
N THR A 305 -14.33 -14.75 -11.85
CA THR A 305 -14.61 -13.63 -10.93
C THR A 305 -14.48 -14.05 -9.46
N LEU A 306 -14.25 -15.34 -9.19
CA LEU A 306 -14.15 -15.91 -7.84
C LEU A 306 -13.02 -15.23 -7.03
N GLY A 307 -13.35 -14.68 -5.86
CA GLY A 307 -12.39 -13.99 -4.99
C GLY A 307 -11.91 -12.61 -5.48
N ALA A 308 -12.35 -12.13 -6.65
CA ALA A 308 -12.02 -10.76 -7.09
C ALA A 308 -12.53 -9.67 -6.12
N CYS A 309 -13.58 -10.02 -5.36
CA CYS A 309 -14.25 -9.18 -4.38
C CYS A 309 -14.33 -9.93 -3.01
N GLY A 310 -15.30 -9.64 -2.13
CA GLY A 310 -15.48 -10.38 -0.86
C GLY A 310 -14.38 -10.17 0.20
N ASP A 311 -14.36 -11.03 1.21
CA ASP A 311 -13.31 -11.11 2.25
C ASP A 311 -12.46 -12.37 2.05
N LEU A 312 -11.73 -12.32 0.94
CA LEU A 312 -10.89 -13.37 0.37
C LEU A 312 -9.54 -12.76 -0.05
N ASN A 313 -8.59 -13.61 -0.44
CA ASN A 313 -7.47 -13.16 -1.26
C ASN A 313 -8.01 -12.59 -2.59
N ARG A 314 -7.56 -11.39 -2.92
CA ARG A 314 -7.91 -10.70 -4.17
C ARG A 314 -6.98 -11.13 -5.30
N ASN A 315 -7.12 -10.49 -6.45
CA ASN A 315 -6.19 -10.71 -7.55
C ASN A 315 -4.74 -10.47 -7.10
N VAL A 316 -3.86 -11.44 -7.36
CA VAL A 316 -2.43 -11.39 -7.01
C VAL A 316 -1.68 -10.66 -8.13
N LEU A 317 -0.86 -9.68 -7.74
CA LEU A 317 -0.13 -8.86 -8.71
C LEU A 317 1.19 -9.51 -9.10
N ALA A 318 1.64 -9.22 -10.32
CA ALA A 318 3.00 -9.48 -10.79
C ALA A 318 3.39 -8.44 -11.85
N PRO A 319 4.69 -8.26 -12.16
CA PRO A 319 5.14 -7.45 -13.28
C PRO A 319 4.38 -7.79 -14.57
N ALA A 320 3.71 -6.79 -15.15
CA ALA A 320 2.82 -6.99 -16.28
C ALA A 320 3.56 -7.22 -17.61
N VAL A 321 4.88 -7.04 -17.65
CA VAL A 321 5.70 -7.12 -18.86
C VAL A 321 5.92 -8.57 -19.31
N PRO A 322 5.71 -8.91 -20.60
CA PRO A 322 5.87 -10.26 -21.13
C PRO A 322 7.34 -10.53 -21.55
N TYR A 323 8.29 -10.36 -20.63
CA TYR A 323 9.65 -10.87 -20.85
C TYR A 323 9.64 -12.41 -20.74
N LEU A 324 10.45 -13.06 -21.59
CA LEU A 324 10.68 -14.50 -21.67
C LEU A 324 12.18 -14.83 -21.61
N ASP A 325 13.03 -13.86 -21.93
CA ASP A 325 14.50 -13.83 -21.74
C ASP A 325 14.93 -13.54 -20.29
N LYS A 326 13.97 -13.34 -19.38
CA LYS A 326 14.21 -12.91 -18.00
C LYS A 326 13.50 -13.83 -17.01
N PRO A 327 14.17 -14.89 -16.50
CA PRO A 327 13.53 -15.93 -15.70
C PRO A 327 12.89 -15.36 -14.43
N GLU A 328 13.48 -14.34 -13.81
CA GLU A 328 12.96 -13.69 -12.62
C GLU A 328 11.56 -13.09 -12.84
N TYR A 329 11.30 -12.50 -14.02
CA TYR A 329 9.98 -11.98 -14.37
C TYR A 329 8.98 -13.11 -14.62
N VAL A 330 9.39 -14.19 -15.29
CA VAL A 330 8.52 -15.35 -15.56
C VAL A 330 8.10 -16.02 -14.24
N ILE A 331 9.08 -16.31 -13.37
CA ILE A 331 8.87 -16.96 -12.07
C ILE A 331 8.01 -16.08 -11.15
N ALA A 332 8.22 -14.76 -11.12
CA ALA A 332 7.36 -13.85 -10.37
C ALA A 332 5.88 -13.91 -10.81
N GLN A 333 5.62 -14.17 -12.09
CA GLN A 333 4.26 -14.31 -12.64
C GLN A 333 3.66 -15.69 -12.32
N GLU A 334 4.45 -16.75 -12.41
CA GLU A 334 4.03 -18.12 -12.07
C GLU A 334 3.75 -18.26 -10.57
N THR A 335 4.59 -17.68 -9.71
CA THR A 335 4.34 -17.64 -8.26
C THR A 335 3.09 -16.82 -7.93
N ALA A 336 2.81 -15.73 -8.67
CA ALA A 336 1.53 -15.03 -8.54
C ALA A 336 0.31 -15.90 -8.94
N GLU A 337 0.46 -16.77 -9.94
CA GLU A 337 -0.57 -17.74 -10.35
C GLU A 337 -0.75 -18.86 -9.32
N LYS A 338 0.34 -19.49 -8.87
CA LYS A 338 0.34 -20.53 -7.82
C LYS A 338 -0.31 -20.02 -6.52
N LEU A 339 0.06 -18.82 -6.05
CA LEU A 339 -0.54 -18.20 -4.86
C LEU A 339 -2.02 -17.81 -5.06
N ALA A 340 -2.43 -17.49 -6.29
CA ALA A 340 -3.83 -17.22 -6.60
C ALA A 340 -4.68 -18.50 -6.70
N ALA A 341 -4.08 -19.65 -7.06
CA ALA A 341 -4.71 -20.97 -7.05
C ALA A 341 -4.80 -21.54 -5.61
N LEU A 342 -3.69 -21.53 -4.87
CA LEU A 342 -3.61 -21.91 -3.44
C LEU A 342 -4.76 -21.29 -2.63
N LEU A 343 -4.95 -19.98 -2.82
CA LEU A 343 -5.94 -19.14 -2.14
C LEU A 343 -7.22 -18.91 -2.99
N ALA A 344 -7.61 -19.90 -3.81
CA ALA A 344 -8.95 -19.98 -4.37
C ALA A 344 -9.90 -20.70 -3.38
N PRO A 345 -11.13 -20.20 -3.16
CA PRO A 345 -12.17 -20.92 -2.43
C PRO A 345 -12.45 -22.30 -3.03
N GLN A 346 -12.58 -23.31 -2.18
CA GLN A 346 -12.69 -24.73 -2.58
C GLN A 346 -14.12 -25.29 -2.46
N ALA A 347 -15.04 -24.63 -1.77
CA ALA A 347 -16.35 -25.19 -1.41
C ALA A 347 -17.36 -25.35 -2.57
N GLY A 348 -16.94 -25.21 -3.83
CA GLY A 348 -17.74 -25.48 -5.04
C GLY A 348 -18.80 -24.42 -5.42
N ALA A 349 -19.30 -23.63 -4.46
CA ALA A 349 -20.44 -22.71 -4.61
C ALA A 349 -20.39 -21.81 -5.86
N TYR A 350 -19.19 -21.39 -6.29
CA TYR A 350 -19.02 -20.60 -7.50
C TYR A 350 -19.50 -21.33 -8.78
N TYR A 351 -19.22 -22.63 -8.92
CA TYR A 351 -19.68 -23.38 -10.09
C TYR A 351 -21.14 -23.79 -9.95
N ASP A 352 -21.61 -24.14 -8.75
CA ASP A 352 -23.02 -24.42 -8.47
C ASP A 352 -23.94 -23.27 -8.93
N MET A 353 -23.58 -22.02 -8.59
CA MET A 353 -24.45 -20.87 -8.82
C MET A 353 -24.42 -20.32 -10.25
N TRP A 354 -23.25 -20.35 -10.93
CA TRP A 354 -23.06 -19.65 -12.21
C TRP A 354 -22.99 -20.59 -13.42
N VAL A 355 -22.65 -21.87 -13.22
CA VAL A 355 -22.61 -22.90 -14.26
C VAL A 355 -23.33 -24.20 -13.84
N ASP A 356 -24.21 -24.12 -12.85
CA ASP A 356 -25.13 -25.19 -12.46
C ASP A 356 -24.41 -26.50 -12.05
N GLY A 357 -23.22 -26.36 -11.47
CA GLY A 357 -22.36 -27.46 -11.03
C GLY A 357 -21.42 -28.03 -12.11
N GLU A 358 -21.46 -27.50 -13.34
CA GLU A 358 -20.54 -27.88 -14.44
C GLU A 358 -19.09 -27.55 -14.06
N LYS A 359 -18.30 -28.56 -13.69
CA LYS A 359 -16.89 -28.40 -13.32
C LYS A 359 -16.04 -28.06 -14.55
N ILE A 360 -15.84 -26.77 -14.80
CA ILE A 360 -14.91 -26.30 -15.83
C ILE A 360 -13.48 -26.50 -15.31
N MET A 361 -12.82 -27.52 -15.85
CA MET A 361 -11.56 -28.06 -15.34
C MET A 361 -10.36 -27.23 -15.77
N SER A 362 -9.71 -26.59 -14.79
CA SER A 362 -8.31 -26.17 -14.87
C SER A 362 -7.44 -27.17 -14.13
N ALA A 363 -6.37 -27.65 -14.75
CA ALA A 363 -5.36 -28.44 -14.03
C ALA A 363 -4.66 -27.54 -12.99
N GLU A 364 -4.58 -28.00 -11.75
CA GLU A 364 -3.86 -27.30 -10.69
C GLU A 364 -2.44 -27.88 -10.55
N PRO A 365 -1.41 -27.03 -10.33
CA PRO A 365 -0.06 -27.52 -10.06
C PRO A 365 0.00 -28.46 -8.83
N PRO A 366 0.78 -29.57 -8.88
CA PRO A 366 0.87 -30.51 -7.77
C PRO A 366 1.39 -29.88 -6.47
N ASP A 367 2.35 -28.96 -6.56
CA ASP A 367 2.92 -28.22 -5.42
C ASP A 367 1.88 -27.32 -4.75
N VAL A 368 0.97 -26.72 -5.52
CA VAL A 368 -0.18 -25.96 -5.00
C VAL A 368 -1.19 -26.88 -4.30
N THR A 369 -1.43 -28.06 -4.85
CA THR A 369 -2.33 -29.06 -4.25
C THR A 369 -1.76 -29.57 -2.92
N GLU A 370 -0.49 -29.94 -2.89
CA GLU A 370 0.25 -30.37 -1.70
C GLU A 370 0.27 -29.26 -0.65
N ALA A 371 0.78 -28.07 -1.00
CA ALA A 371 0.89 -26.96 -0.06
C ALA A 371 -0.46 -26.48 0.49
N ARG A 372 -1.57 -26.66 -0.25
CA ARG A 372 -2.91 -26.46 0.32
C ARG A 372 -3.24 -27.54 1.35
N ASN A 373 -3.02 -28.81 1.03
CA ASN A 373 -3.52 -29.93 1.83
C ASN A 373 -2.73 -30.16 3.13
N THR A 374 -1.42 -29.87 3.16
CA THR A 374 -0.57 -30.03 4.36
C THR A 374 -1.09 -29.21 5.54
N ASN A 375 -1.37 -29.83 6.69
CA ASN A 375 -1.86 -29.15 7.89
C ASN A 375 -0.71 -28.92 8.91
N ILE A 376 0.03 -27.81 8.78
CA ILE A 376 1.10 -27.46 9.74
C ILE A 376 0.49 -26.66 10.89
N ASN A 377 0.47 -27.23 12.09
CA ASN A 377 0.10 -26.56 13.36
C ASN A 377 -1.22 -25.76 13.30
N GLY A 378 -2.30 -26.35 12.77
CA GLY A 378 -3.58 -25.62 12.57
C GLY A 378 -3.66 -24.81 11.27
N SER A 379 -2.74 -25.07 10.34
CA SER A 379 -2.79 -24.76 8.90
C SER A 379 -4.21 -24.63 8.36
N ASN A 380 -4.97 -25.72 8.53
CA ASN A 380 -6.25 -25.97 7.90
C ASN A 380 -7.34 -26.39 8.90
N PHE A 381 -8.60 -26.19 8.51
CA PHE A 381 -9.74 -26.86 9.10
C PHE A 381 -9.97 -28.21 8.43
N GLU A 382 -9.66 -29.28 9.15
CA GLU A 382 -9.89 -30.65 8.68
C GLU A 382 -11.38 -30.91 8.45
N ASN A 383 -11.70 -31.71 7.42
CA ASN A 383 -13.06 -32.00 6.97
C ASN A 383 -13.91 -30.78 6.55
N SER A 384 -13.32 -29.59 6.41
CA SER A 384 -14.03 -28.41 5.92
C SER A 384 -14.04 -28.34 4.37
N PRO A 385 -15.17 -27.99 3.73
CA PRO A 385 -15.22 -27.58 2.32
C PRO A 385 -14.30 -26.40 1.96
N GLU A 386 -13.84 -25.63 2.96
CA GLU A 386 -12.83 -24.59 2.82
C GLU A 386 -11.64 -24.90 3.75
N PRO A 387 -10.64 -25.71 3.34
CA PRO A 387 -9.57 -26.14 4.24
C PRO A 387 -8.75 -24.96 4.79
N ILE A 388 -8.33 -24.01 3.95
CA ILE A 388 -7.61 -22.81 4.41
C ILE A 388 -8.57 -21.79 5.04
N TYR A 389 -9.74 -21.55 4.44
CA TYR A 389 -10.59 -20.40 4.78
C TYR A 389 -11.61 -20.65 5.91
N GLY A 390 -12.10 -21.88 6.06
CA GLY A 390 -13.19 -22.25 6.96
C GLY A 390 -14.51 -21.53 6.68
N VAL A 391 -15.51 -21.81 7.51
CA VAL A 391 -16.86 -21.23 7.44
C VAL A 391 -16.85 -19.69 7.44
N GLN A 392 -15.91 -19.09 8.18
CA GLN A 392 -15.85 -17.65 8.39
C GLN A 392 -14.98 -16.91 7.36
N PHE A 393 -14.32 -17.58 6.42
CA PHE A 393 -13.32 -17.00 5.50
C PHE A 393 -12.35 -16.05 6.23
N LEU A 394 -11.81 -15.03 5.57
CA LEU A 394 -10.99 -14.02 6.24
C LEU A 394 -11.84 -12.95 6.93
N PRO A 395 -11.30 -12.22 7.94
CA PRO A 395 -11.96 -11.06 8.52
C PRO A 395 -12.18 -9.94 7.49
N ARG A 396 -11.30 -9.85 6.49
CA ARG A 396 -11.37 -8.85 5.42
C ARG A 396 -10.66 -9.29 4.14
N LYS A 397 -10.85 -8.50 3.08
CA LYS A 397 -10.05 -8.56 1.83
C LYS A 397 -8.55 -8.68 2.16
N PHE A 398 -7.86 -9.57 1.46
CA PHE A 398 -6.42 -9.79 1.55
C PHE A 398 -5.78 -9.56 0.17
N LYS A 399 -4.56 -9.03 0.11
CA LYS A 399 -3.89 -8.66 -1.14
C LYS A 399 -2.46 -9.18 -1.12
N ILE A 400 -2.06 -9.82 -2.21
CA ILE A 400 -0.66 -10.20 -2.45
C ILE A 400 -0.14 -9.46 -3.69
N ALA A 401 1.12 -9.06 -3.69
CA ALA A 401 1.85 -8.68 -4.88
C ALA A 401 3.20 -9.39 -4.90
N VAL A 402 3.53 -10.03 -6.03
CA VAL A 402 4.86 -10.58 -6.32
C VAL A 402 5.58 -9.59 -7.25
N THR A 403 6.90 -9.50 -7.15
CA THR A 403 7.73 -8.71 -8.06
C THR A 403 9.17 -9.24 -8.09
N VAL A 404 10.04 -8.52 -8.79
CA VAL A 404 11.48 -8.80 -8.93
C VAL A 404 12.30 -7.62 -8.39
N PRO A 405 13.59 -7.79 -8.09
CA PRO A 405 14.45 -6.74 -7.56
C PRO A 405 14.37 -5.44 -8.37
N GLY A 406 14.09 -4.32 -7.68
CA GLY A 406 13.99 -2.99 -8.28
C GLY A 406 12.70 -2.67 -9.05
N ASP A 407 11.82 -3.63 -9.38
CA ASP A 407 10.53 -3.34 -10.03
C ASP A 407 9.41 -3.10 -9.01
N ASN A 408 8.99 -1.84 -8.81
CA ASN A 408 7.84 -1.49 -7.98
C ASN A 408 6.58 -1.12 -8.80
N SER A 409 6.46 -1.59 -10.05
CA SER A 409 5.26 -1.41 -10.89
C SER A 409 3.97 -1.93 -10.24
N VAL A 410 4.08 -2.89 -9.32
CA VAL A 410 2.98 -3.49 -8.53
C VAL A 410 2.58 -2.68 -7.28
N ASP A 411 3.35 -1.65 -6.91
CA ASP A 411 3.14 -0.82 -5.71
C ASP A 411 3.13 -1.68 -4.42
N LEU A 412 4.23 -2.42 -4.26
CA LEU A 412 4.47 -3.56 -3.37
C LEU A 412 3.99 -3.32 -1.95
N PHE A 413 4.43 -2.21 -1.34
CA PHE A 413 4.20 -1.83 0.05
C PHE A 413 2.72 -1.53 0.39
N THR A 414 1.81 -1.55 -0.58
CA THR A 414 0.36 -1.28 -0.37
C THR A 414 -0.51 -2.54 -0.21
N ASN A 415 0.13 -3.71 -0.20
CA ASN A 415 -0.46 -5.04 -0.16
C ASN A 415 -0.38 -5.64 1.25
N ASP A 416 -1.27 -6.59 1.59
CA ASP A 416 -1.18 -7.31 2.86
C ASP A 416 0.11 -8.15 2.90
N VAL A 417 0.51 -8.72 1.76
CA VAL A 417 1.83 -9.34 1.54
C VAL A 417 2.47 -8.78 0.27
N GLY A 418 3.74 -8.40 0.35
CA GLY A 418 4.64 -8.16 -0.78
C GLY A 418 5.69 -9.27 -0.84
N ILE A 419 6.01 -9.75 -2.04
CA ILE A 419 6.95 -10.85 -2.29
C ILE A 419 7.92 -10.39 -3.39
N VAL A 420 9.22 -10.63 -3.21
CA VAL A 420 10.26 -10.31 -4.20
C VAL A 420 11.04 -11.58 -4.52
N THR A 421 11.02 -12.01 -5.78
CA THR A 421 11.71 -13.19 -6.30
C THR A 421 13.22 -12.96 -6.32
N ILE A 422 13.99 -13.81 -5.66
CA ILE A 422 15.46 -13.72 -5.58
C ILE A 422 16.06 -14.85 -6.42
N MET A 423 16.99 -14.49 -7.29
CA MET A 423 17.78 -15.41 -8.10
C MET A 423 19.19 -15.54 -7.51
N ASP A 424 19.86 -16.67 -7.76
CA ASP A 424 21.28 -16.88 -7.45
C ASP A 424 22.20 -16.30 -8.55
N GLU A 425 23.52 -16.48 -8.41
CA GLU A 425 24.52 -15.95 -9.37
C GLU A 425 24.49 -16.68 -10.71
N GLU A 426 24.04 -17.95 -10.71
CA GLU A 426 23.79 -18.77 -11.89
C GLU A 426 22.52 -18.35 -12.67
N GLY A 427 21.64 -17.56 -12.06
CA GLY A 427 20.38 -17.10 -12.64
C GLY A 427 19.20 -18.06 -12.44
N GLU A 428 19.35 -19.04 -11.56
CA GLU A 428 18.30 -19.94 -11.09
C GLU A 428 17.56 -19.34 -9.88
N LEU A 429 16.40 -19.89 -9.56
CA LEU A 429 15.60 -19.41 -8.43
C LEU A 429 16.29 -19.78 -7.10
N GLU A 430 16.56 -18.82 -6.24
CA GLU A 430 17.06 -19.05 -4.88
C GLU A 430 15.89 -19.12 -3.87
N GLY A 431 15.00 -18.12 -3.92
CA GLY A 431 13.90 -17.97 -2.97
C GLY A 431 13.25 -16.59 -3.02
N TYR A 432 12.76 -16.12 -1.87
CA TYR A 432 11.87 -14.95 -1.81
C TYR A 432 12.06 -14.10 -0.56
N ASN A 433 12.22 -12.78 -0.76
CA ASN A 433 12.03 -11.78 0.30
C ASN A 433 10.53 -11.49 0.50
N ILE A 434 10.08 -11.41 1.75
CA ILE A 434 8.67 -11.20 2.12
C ILE A 434 8.50 -9.93 2.97
N TYR A 435 7.47 -9.14 2.65
CA TYR A 435 7.01 -7.95 3.35
C TYR A 435 5.54 -8.12 3.74
N VAL A 436 5.11 -7.60 4.90
CA VAL A 436 3.73 -7.77 5.42
C VAL A 436 3.14 -6.48 6.02
N GLY A 437 1.81 -6.35 5.97
CA GLY A 437 1.08 -5.30 6.70
C GLY A 437 0.72 -4.03 5.94
N GLY A 438 0.86 -3.99 4.61
CA GLY A 438 0.50 -2.83 3.81
C GLY A 438 -1.01 -2.60 3.66
N GLY A 439 -1.45 -1.34 3.65
CA GLY A 439 -2.87 -1.07 3.42
C GLY A 439 -3.34 0.38 3.46
N MET A 440 -3.70 0.88 2.28
CA MET A 440 -4.15 2.26 2.03
C MET A 440 -5.43 2.72 2.77
N GLY A 441 -6.45 1.86 2.93
CA GLY A 441 -7.78 2.33 3.33
C GLY A 441 -7.85 2.94 4.73
N ARG A 442 -8.34 4.18 4.83
CA ARG A 442 -8.65 4.92 6.07
C ARG A 442 -10.10 5.42 6.09
N THR A 443 -10.49 6.07 7.18
CA THR A 443 -11.70 6.89 7.30
C THR A 443 -11.29 8.32 7.65
N HIS A 444 -11.96 9.34 7.12
CA HIS A 444 -11.74 10.73 7.53
C HIS A 444 -12.21 10.93 8.98
N ARG A 445 -11.47 11.71 9.78
CA ARG A 445 -11.80 12.06 11.19
C ARG A 445 -11.86 10.85 12.13
N ILE A 446 -11.10 9.81 11.82
CA ILE A 446 -10.90 8.62 12.66
C ILE A 446 -9.43 8.24 12.46
N GLU A 447 -8.55 8.85 13.25
CA GLU A 447 -7.11 8.81 12.99
C GLU A 447 -6.49 7.45 13.34
N ASN A 448 -7.12 6.66 14.23
CA ASN A 448 -6.90 5.22 14.41
C ASN A 448 -7.15 4.39 13.12
N THR A 449 -7.59 5.01 12.02
CA THR A 449 -7.55 4.42 10.68
C THR A 449 -6.63 5.26 9.77
N PHE A 450 -5.49 4.68 9.42
CA PHE A 450 -4.35 5.36 8.77
C PHE A 450 -3.80 4.49 7.63
N PRO A 451 -3.23 5.04 6.54
CA PRO A 451 -2.48 4.22 5.57
C PRO A 451 -1.20 3.67 6.23
N ARG A 452 -0.83 2.42 5.90
CA ARG A 452 0.40 1.77 6.38
C ARG A 452 1.17 1.14 5.22
N LEU A 453 2.49 1.12 5.29
CA LEU A 453 3.36 0.34 4.40
C LEU A 453 3.44 -1.12 4.88
N ALA A 454 3.93 -2.00 3.99
CA ALA A 454 4.36 -3.33 4.37
C ALA A 454 5.81 -3.27 4.87
N GLU A 455 6.10 -3.97 5.97
CA GLU A 455 7.44 -4.05 6.58
C GLU A 455 8.09 -5.42 6.33
N PRO A 456 9.43 -5.50 6.34
CA PRO A 456 10.17 -6.77 6.30
C PRO A 456 9.61 -7.83 7.25
N LEU A 457 9.33 -9.03 6.72
CA LEU A 457 9.12 -10.24 7.53
C LEU A 457 10.38 -11.12 7.57
N GLY A 458 11.08 -11.21 6.43
CA GLY A 458 12.28 -12.02 6.24
C GLY A 458 12.29 -12.72 4.88
N TYR A 459 13.21 -13.66 4.70
CA TYR A 459 13.40 -14.47 3.49
C TYR A 459 12.93 -15.92 3.70
N VAL A 460 12.50 -16.58 2.62
CA VAL A 460 12.25 -18.03 2.57
C VAL A 460 12.90 -18.66 1.35
N PRO A 461 13.39 -19.92 1.43
CA PRO A 461 13.80 -20.71 0.26
C PRO A 461 12.64 -20.89 -0.73
N LYS A 462 12.99 -21.20 -1.99
CA LYS A 462 12.02 -21.29 -3.09
C LYS A 462 10.82 -22.21 -2.87
N ASP A 463 11.05 -23.38 -2.29
CA ASP A 463 10.01 -24.40 -2.08
C ASP A 463 9.03 -24.03 -0.94
N ASP A 464 9.45 -23.14 -0.04
CA ASP A 464 8.69 -22.75 1.16
C ASP A 464 7.63 -21.66 0.91
N ILE A 465 7.64 -20.99 -0.26
CA ILE A 465 6.82 -19.78 -0.50
C ILE A 465 5.31 -20.00 -0.33
N LEU A 466 4.79 -21.16 -0.74
CA LEU A 466 3.37 -21.49 -0.63
C LEU A 466 2.97 -21.74 0.85
N TYR A 467 3.86 -22.39 1.60
CA TYR A 467 3.68 -22.67 3.03
C TYR A 467 3.75 -21.39 3.86
N ALA A 468 4.76 -20.55 3.62
CA ALA A 468 4.94 -19.25 4.27
C ALA A 468 3.74 -18.31 4.04
N VAL A 469 3.24 -18.20 2.81
CA VAL A 469 2.06 -17.37 2.53
C VAL A 469 0.78 -17.95 3.14
N LYS A 470 0.61 -19.28 3.16
CA LYS A 470 -0.51 -19.92 3.88
C LYS A 470 -0.45 -19.63 5.38
N ALA A 471 0.74 -19.67 5.99
CA ALA A 471 0.95 -19.33 7.40
C ALA A 471 0.57 -17.87 7.71
N ILE A 472 1.02 -16.90 6.90
CA ILE A 472 0.62 -15.48 7.03
C ILE A 472 -0.90 -15.32 6.91
N VAL A 473 -1.53 -16.07 6.01
CA VAL A 473 -2.99 -16.08 5.84
C VAL A 473 -3.70 -16.70 7.06
N ALA A 474 -3.14 -17.76 7.68
CA ALA A 474 -3.67 -18.35 8.92
C ALA A 474 -3.57 -17.38 10.11
N THR A 475 -2.42 -16.73 10.33
CA THR A 475 -2.26 -15.68 11.36
C THR A 475 -3.34 -14.59 11.23
N GLN A 476 -3.59 -14.10 10.01
CA GLN A 476 -4.64 -13.10 9.75
C GLN A 476 -6.08 -13.67 9.80
N ARG A 477 -6.26 -14.96 9.53
CA ARG A 477 -7.56 -15.65 9.61
C ARG A 477 -8.02 -15.76 11.05
N ASP A 478 -7.11 -16.13 11.95
CA ASP A 478 -7.45 -16.53 13.31
C ASP A 478 -7.34 -15.38 14.31
N HIS A 479 -6.39 -14.46 14.13
CA HIS A 479 -6.19 -13.32 15.04
C HIS A 479 -6.68 -11.98 14.50
N GLY A 480 -6.97 -11.86 13.20
CA GLY A 480 -7.47 -10.62 12.61
C GLY A 480 -8.87 -10.26 13.09
N ARG A 481 -9.07 -9.03 13.61
CA ARG A 481 -10.33 -8.56 14.23
C ARG A 481 -11.58 -8.76 13.37
N ARG A 482 -12.60 -9.42 13.95
CA ARG A 482 -13.91 -9.73 13.31
C ARG A 482 -15.11 -8.96 13.90
N ASP A 483 -14.87 -8.17 14.95
CA ASP A 483 -15.84 -7.30 15.61
C ASP A 483 -16.14 -6.06 14.76
N GLU A 484 -15.09 -5.35 14.33
CA GLU A 484 -15.20 -4.09 13.61
C GLU A 484 -14.41 -4.11 12.29
N ARG A 485 -15.17 -4.05 11.19
CA ARG A 485 -14.65 -4.15 9.82
C ARG A 485 -13.81 -2.95 9.35
N ARG A 486 -13.63 -1.92 10.19
CA ARG A 486 -12.66 -0.82 10.00
C ARG A 486 -11.23 -1.25 10.39
N TYR A 487 -11.08 -2.07 11.43
CA TYR A 487 -9.81 -2.56 11.98
C TYR A 487 -9.43 -3.99 11.53
N SER A 488 -10.35 -4.72 10.90
CA SER A 488 -10.18 -6.11 10.38
C SER A 488 -9.07 -6.40 9.33
N ARG A 489 -8.16 -5.47 9.01
CA ARG A 489 -7.06 -5.69 8.03
C ARG A 489 -5.75 -6.00 8.76
N MET A 490 -4.93 -6.88 8.19
CA MET A 490 -3.68 -7.36 8.80
C MET A 490 -2.71 -6.25 9.22
N LYS A 491 -2.74 -5.10 8.53
CA LYS A 491 -2.00 -3.90 8.93
C LYS A 491 -2.23 -3.48 10.39
N TYR A 492 -3.45 -3.64 10.91
CA TYR A 492 -3.79 -3.27 12.29
C TYR A 492 -3.45 -4.39 13.26
N LEU A 493 -3.56 -5.66 12.85
CA LEU A 493 -3.07 -6.79 13.65
C LEU A 493 -1.56 -6.66 13.92
N ILE A 494 -0.80 -6.21 12.91
CA ILE A 494 0.65 -5.95 13.03
C ILE A 494 0.92 -4.67 13.84
N ASP A 495 0.09 -3.63 13.72
CA ASP A 495 0.17 -2.41 14.54
C ASP A 495 -0.09 -2.71 16.04
N ASP A 496 -1.15 -3.47 16.33
CA ASP A 496 -1.58 -3.90 17.67
C ASP A 496 -0.58 -4.89 18.34
N TRP A 497 0.26 -5.59 17.55
CA TRP A 497 1.16 -6.65 18.05
C TRP A 497 2.66 -6.33 17.97
N GLY A 498 3.07 -5.43 17.07
CA GLY A 498 4.45 -5.32 16.62
C GLY A 498 4.87 -6.45 15.68
N MET A 499 5.87 -6.17 14.83
CA MET A 499 6.36 -7.11 13.82
C MET A 499 6.95 -8.40 14.39
N GLU A 500 7.62 -8.34 15.54
CA GLU A 500 8.24 -9.52 16.16
C GLU A 500 7.21 -10.58 16.57
N LYS A 501 6.18 -10.19 17.32
CA LYS A 501 5.09 -11.09 17.72
C LYS A 501 4.34 -11.64 16.50
N PHE A 502 4.11 -10.80 15.49
CA PHE A 502 3.51 -11.25 14.23
C PHE A 502 4.37 -12.29 13.51
N ARG A 503 5.69 -12.09 13.46
CA ARG A 503 6.65 -13.07 12.93
C ARG A 503 6.58 -14.38 13.71
N LEU A 504 6.75 -14.35 15.03
CA LEU A 504 6.77 -15.55 15.88
C LEU A 504 5.48 -16.40 15.77
N VAL A 505 4.30 -15.78 15.74
CA VAL A 505 3.02 -16.50 15.54
C VAL A 505 2.89 -17.04 14.12
N THR A 506 3.41 -16.33 13.11
CA THR A 506 3.44 -16.84 11.73
C THR A 506 4.41 -18.02 11.57
N GLU A 507 5.56 -17.99 12.26
CA GLU A 507 6.52 -19.09 12.29
C GLU A 507 5.92 -20.37 12.90
N GLN A 508 4.97 -20.25 13.85
CA GLN A 508 4.22 -21.40 14.36
C GLN A 508 3.39 -22.10 13.27
N TYR A 509 2.61 -21.35 12.48
CA TYR A 509 1.83 -21.91 11.37
C TYR A 509 2.70 -22.37 10.16
N TYR A 510 3.91 -21.84 10.03
CA TYR A 510 4.87 -22.18 8.99
C TYR A 510 5.71 -23.42 9.36
N GLY A 511 5.97 -23.65 10.65
CA GLY A 511 6.79 -24.77 11.16
C GLY A 511 8.30 -24.55 11.03
N LYS A 512 8.72 -23.34 10.62
CA LYS A 512 10.10 -22.89 10.40
C LYS A 512 10.21 -21.42 10.77
N SER A 513 11.43 -20.92 11.01
CA SER A 513 11.67 -19.48 11.12
C SER A 513 11.93 -18.82 9.77
N PHE A 514 11.63 -17.52 9.67
CA PHE A 514 12.06 -16.71 8.53
C PHE A 514 13.56 -16.39 8.64
N LEU A 515 14.25 -16.42 7.49
CA LEU A 515 15.66 -16.07 7.40
C LEU A 515 15.84 -14.54 7.26
N PRO A 516 17.05 -13.99 7.47
CA PRO A 516 17.32 -12.58 7.15
C PRO A 516 17.01 -12.25 5.69
N LEU A 517 16.52 -11.03 5.42
CA LEU A 517 16.31 -10.56 4.05
C LEU A 517 17.62 -10.62 3.25
N ARG A 518 17.50 -10.88 1.94
CA ARG A 518 18.57 -10.59 0.98
C ARG A 518 18.53 -9.11 0.59
N ASP A 519 19.67 -8.54 0.24
CA ASP A 519 19.74 -7.17 -0.24
C ASP A 519 18.96 -6.96 -1.54
N LEU A 520 18.44 -5.74 -1.73
CA LEU A 520 17.69 -5.36 -2.92
C LEU A 520 18.22 -4.03 -3.47
N PRO A 521 18.27 -3.85 -4.80
CA PRO A 521 18.58 -2.58 -5.42
C PRO A 521 17.46 -1.56 -5.18
N PRO A 522 17.73 -0.26 -5.38
CA PRO A 522 16.72 0.79 -5.29
C PRO A 522 15.49 0.50 -6.14
N TRP A 523 14.31 0.78 -5.59
CA TRP A 523 13.04 0.59 -6.30
C TRP A 523 12.82 1.63 -7.39
N GLU A 524 12.26 1.20 -8.52
CA GLU A 524 11.86 2.03 -9.66
C GLU A 524 10.38 1.80 -9.99
N PHE A 525 9.67 2.84 -10.43
CA PHE A 525 8.34 2.66 -11.04
C PHE A 525 8.49 2.35 -12.55
N LYS A 526 8.08 1.15 -12.97
CA LYS A 526 8.13 0.71 -14.37
C LYS A 526 6.73 0.75 -14.99
N SER A 527 6.54 1.62 -15.98
CA SER A 527 5.24 1.85 -16.63
C SER A 527 4.90 0.82 -17.72
N PHE A 528 5.93 0.20 -18.30
CA PHE A 528 5.88 -0.73 -19.44
C PHE A 528 5.11 -0.21 -20.67
N LEU A 529 5.06 1.11 -20.86
CA LEU A 529 4.41 1.74 -22.01
C LEU A 529 5.31 1.77 -23.25
N GLY A 530 4.69 1.60 -24.42
CA GLY A 530 5.36 1.64 -25.72
C GLY A 530 5.79 0.28 -26.25
N TRP A 531 6.58 0.31 -27.32
CA TRP A 531 7.14 -0.87 -27.96
C TRP A 531 8.36 -1.38 -27.17
N GLY A 532 8.33 -2.64 -26.77
CA GLY A 532 9.47 -3.37 -26.18
C GLY A 532 9.55 -4.79 -26.73
N GLU A 533 10.64 -5.49 -26.45
CA GLU A 533 10.88 -6.86 -26.94
C GLU A 533 10.59 -7.89 -25.83
N GLN A 534 10.16 -9.10 -26.22
CA GLN A 534 9.82 -10.19 -25.27
C GLN A 534 10.98 -11.16 -25.02
N GLY A 535 12.10 -11.04 -25.72
CA GLY A 535 13.20 -12.00 -25.70
C GLY A 535 13.10 -13.11 -26.76
N ASP A 536 11.89 -13.51 -27.18
CA ASP A 536 11.66 -14.55 -28.21
C ASP A 536 11.64 -14.00 -29.66
N GLY A 537 12.15 -12.79 -29.88
CA GLY A 537 12.08 -12.07 -31.15
C GLY A 537 10.72 -11.43 -31.46
N ARG A 538 9.70 -11.60 -30.60
CA ARG A 538 8.45 -10.83 -30.65
C ARG A 538 8.56 -9.53 -29.87
N LEU A 539 7.61 -8.64 -30.15
CA LEU A 539 7.39 -7.40 -29.44
C LEU A 539 6.17 -7.48 -28.53
N PHE A 540 6.14 -6.58 -27.55
CA PHE A 540 4.92 -6.14 -26.89
C PHE A 540 4.66 -4.65 -27.16
N TYR A 541 3.42 -4.21 -26.96
CA TYR A 541 3.05 -2.80 -26.96
C TYR A 541 2.22 -2.42 -25.73
N GLY A 542 2.80 -1.67 -24.80
CA GLY A 542 2.08 -1.07 -23.69
C GLY A 542 1.29 0.16 -24.11
N LEU A 543 -0.02 0.05 -24.15
CA LEU A 543 -0.95 1.11 -24.48
C LEU A 543 -1.44 1.81 -23.20
N HIS A 544 -1.23 3.12 -23.13
CA HIS A 544 -1.79 3.95 -22.06
C HIS A 544 -3.30 4.07 -22.21
N VAL A 545 -4.03 3.83 -21.12
CA VAL A 545 -5.47 4.06 -21.06
C VAL A 545 -5.75 5.05 -19.94
N GLU A 546 -6.23 6.24 -20.29
CA GLU A 546 -6.60 7.26 -19.31
C GLU A 546 -7.61 6.69 -18.32
N ASN A 547 -7.23 6.67 -17.03
CA ASN A 547 -8.00 6.06 -15.95
C ASN A 547 -8.50 4.63 -16.25
N GLY A 548 -7.81 3.86 -17.11
CA GLY A 548 -8.20 2.50 -17.47
C GLY A 548 -9.58 2.36 -18.14
N ARG A 549 -10.20 3.43 -18.66
CA ARG A 549 -11.52 3.36 -19.28
C ARG A 549 -11.43 3.05 -20.78
N VAL A 550 -11.68 1.79 -21.14
CA VAL A 550 -11.75 1.33 -22.54
C VAL A 550 -13.21 1.45 -23.03
N LYS A 551 -13.48 2.37 -23.96
CA LYS A 551 -14.80 2.66 -24.54
C LYS A 551 -14.67 3.23 -25.97
N GLY A 552 -15.76 3.26 -26.72
CA GLY A 552 -15.84 3.92 -28.03
C GLY A 552 -14.80 3.42 -29.04
N GLU A 553 -14.21 4.31 -29.84
CA GLU A 553 -13.27 3.92 -30.90
C GLU A 553 -12.00 3.24 -30.37
N LEU A 554 -11.54 3.57 -29.15
CA LEU A 554 -10.43 2.84 -28.50
C LEU A 554 -10.80 1.37 -28.22
N LYS A 555 -12.04 1.10 -27.79
CA LYS A 555 -12.54 -0.26 -27.57
C LYS A 555 -12.55 -1.04 -28.89
N LYS A 556 -13.15 -0.46 -29.94
CA LYS A 556 -13.20 -1.05 -31.28
C LYS A 556 -11.80 -1.34 -31.84
N ALA A 557 -10.86 -0.38 -31.75
CA ALA A 557 -9.51 -0.54 -32.26
C ALA A 557 -8.71 -1.60 -31.51
N LEU A 558 -8.84 -1.65 -30.17
CA LEU A 558 -8.24 -2.72 -29.37
C LEU A 558 -8.83 -4.09 -29.76
N ARG A 559 -10.16 -4.21 -29.90
CA ARG A 559 -10.80 -5.44 -30.36
C ARG A 559 -10.28 -5.86 -31.74
N GLU A 560 -10.27 -4.95 -32.73
CA GLU A 560 -9.76 -5.25 -34.08
C GLU A 560 -8.34 -5.79 -34.02
N ILE A 561 -7.42 -5.14 -33.29
CA ILE A 561 -6.03 -5.56 -33.18
C ILE A 561 -5.91 -6.94 -32.50
N ILE A 562 -6.63 -7.14 -31.40
CA ILE A 562 -6.54 -8.37 -30.59
C ILE A 562 -7.13 -9.56 -31.34
N GLU A 563 -8.29 -9.40 -31.99
CA GLU A 563 -8.98 -10.42 -32.79
C GLU A 563 -8.18 -10.79 -34.05
N LYS A 564 -7.77 -9.79 -34.83
CA LYS A 564 -7.10 -9.94 -36.15
C LYS A 564 -5.71 -10.55 -36.10
N TYR A 565 -5.00 -10.40 -34.98
CA TYR A 565 -3.65 -10.95 -34.78
C TYR A 565 -3.62 -12.07 -33.73
N ASN A 566 -4.77 -12.47 -33.16
CA ASN A 566 -4.91 -13.45 -32.08
C ASN A 566 -3.97 -13.18 -30.89
N LEU A 567 -3.92 -11.92 -30.42
CA LEU A 567 -2.99 -11.51 -29.36
C LEU A 567 -3.47 -11.97 -27.98
N SER A 568 -2.52 -12.36 -27.13
CA SER A 568 -2.73 -12.32 -25.67
C SER A 568 -2.53 -10.88 -25.16
N VAL A 569 -3.12 -10.54 -24.01
CA VAL A 569 -2.92 -9.22 -23.40
C VAL A 569 -2.66 -9.32 -21.90
N ARG A 570 -2.01 -8.30 -21.35
CA ARG A 570 -1.71 -8.20 -19.91
C ARG A 570 -2.16 -6.86 -19.36
N LEU A 571 -2.77 -6.86 -18.18
CA LEU A 571 -3.24 -5.65 -17.50
C LEU A 571 -2.19 -5.17 -16.50
N THR A 572 -1.96 -3.86 -16.41
CA THR A 572 -0.97 -3.29 -15.46
C THR A 572 -1.62 -2.79 -14.17
N ALA A 573 -0.86 -2.75 -13.07
CA ALA A 573 -1.34 -2.21 -11.80
C ALA A 573 -1.53 -0.66 -11.84
N ASN A 574 -1.13 -0.02 -12.94
CA ASN A 574 -1.42 1.38 -13.27
C ASN A 574 -2.50 1.51 -14.36
N GLN A 575 -3.44 0.56 -14.44
CA GLN A 575 -4.65 0.65 -15.26
C GLN A 575 -4.41 0.71 -16.79
N ASN A 576 -3.22 0.37 -17.27
CA ASN A 576 -2.89 0.28 -18.70
C ASN A 576 -3.06 -1.17 -19.22
N ILE A 577 -2.97 -1.36 -20.54
CA ILE A 577 -3.03 -2.67 -21.21
C ILE A 577 -1.79 -2.87 -22.08
N ILE A 578 -1.18 -4.05 -22.00
CA ILE A 578 -0.06 -4.48 -22.83
C ILE A 578 -0.58 -5.50 -23.83
N LEU A 579 -0.40 -5.21 -25.12
CA LEU A 579 -0.59 -6.15 -26.21
C LEU A 579 0.67 -7.01 -26.34
N CYS A 580 0.56 -8.34 -26.24
CA CYS A 580 1.71 -9.24 -26.22
C CYS A 580 1.85 -9.98 -27.58
N ASP A 581 2.95 -10.72 -27.75
CA ASP A 581 3.17 -11.68 -28.84
C ASP A 581 3.19 -11.10 -30.26
N ILE A 582 3.48 -9.81 -30.40
CA ILE A 582 3.39 -9.08 -31.67
C ILE A 582 4.61 -9.41 -32.54
N ARG A 583 4.39 -9.96 -33.73
CA ARG A 583 5.47 -10.12 -34.72
C ARG A 583 5.96 -8.76 -35.22
N GLN A 584 7.27 -8.58 -35.38
CA GLN A 584 7.90 -7.34 -35.87
C GLN A 584 7.18 -6.72 -37.09
N ALA A 585 6.80 -7.55 -38.08
CA ALA A 585 6.10 -7.13 -39.30
C ALA A 585 4.65 -6.58 -39.09
N TRP A 586 4.08 -6.70 -37.88
CA TRP A 586 2.76 -6.15 -37.54
C TRP A 586 2.84 -4.75 -36.94
N ARG A 587 4.00 -4.33 -36.40
CA ARG A 587 4.21 -3.03 -35.74
C ARG A 587 3.73 -1.82 -36.56
N PRO A 588 4.02 -1.68 -37.88
CA PRO A 588 3.51 -0.58 -38.69
C PRO A 588 1.98 -0.60 -38.84
N LYS A 589 1.38 -1.79 -38.91
CA LYS A 589 -0.08 -1.97 -39.08
C LYS A 589 -0.82 -1.62 -37.80
N ILE A 590 -0.32 -2.07 -36.65
CA ILE A 590 -0.86 -1.76 -35.32
C ILE A 590 -0.73 -0.26 -35.04
N ASN A 591 0.44 0.35 -35.31
CA ASN A 591 0.61 1.80 -35.21
C ASN A 591 -0.43 2.58 -36.05
N LYS A 592 -0.74 2.13 -37.28
CA LYS A 592 -1.75 2.78 -38.14
C LYS A 592 -3.16 2.73 -37.55
N ILE A 593 -3.58 1.57 -37.02
CA ILE A 593 -4.91 1.41 -36.40
C ILE A 593 -5.02 2.29 -35.13
N LEU A 594 -4.01 2.26 -34.27
CA LEU A 594 -3.97 3.05 -33.03
C LEU A 594 -3.96 4.57 -33.31
N ALA A 595 -3.16 5.02 -34.29
CA ALA A 595 -3.10 6.43 -34.68
C ALA A 595 -4.44 6.93 -35.27
N ALA A 596 -5.16 6.08 -36.02
CA ALA A 596 -6.46 6.43 -36.61
C ALA A 596 -7.54 6.74 -35.56
N VAL A 597 -7.43 6.19 -34.35
CA VAL A 597 -8.32 6.49 -33.20
C VAL A 597 -7.69 7.44 -32.18
N GLY A 598 -6.62 8.15 -32.55
CA GLY A 598 -6.00 9.20 -31.74
C GLY A 598 -5.12 8.72 -30.57
N VAL A 599 -4.74 7.44 -30.51
CA VAL A 599 -3.82 6.93 -29.48
C VAL A 599 -2.43 7.52 -29.70
N LYS A 600 -2.01 8.36 -28.75
CA LYS A 600 -0.68 9.00 -28.76
C LYS A 600 0.41 7.98 -28.45
N LEU A 601 1.57 8.13 -29.10
CA LEU A 601 2.80 7.42 -28.68
C LEU A 601 3.20 7.88 -27.27
N PRO A 602 3.77 7.01 -26.39
CA PRO A 602 4.07 7.38 -25.00
C PRO A 602 4.91 8.64 -24.83
N ARG A 603 5.90 8.88 -25.72
CA ARG A 603 6.74 10.10 -25.75
C ARG A 603 5.97 11.41 -26.01
N SER A 604 4.70 11.31 -26.39
CA SER A 604 3.78 12.40 -26.74
C SER A 604 2.58 12.47 -25.78
N ILE A 605 2.59 11.67 -24.71
CA ILE A 605 1.67 11.76 -23.58
C ILE A 605 2.32 12.64 -22.50
N ASP A 606 1.54 13.44 -21.79
CA ASP A 606 2.04 14.20 -20.64
C ASP A 606 2.53 13.23 -19.54
N THR A 607 3.69 13.51 -18.93
CA THR A 607 4.27 12.66 -17.89
C THR A 607 3.38 12.56 -16.64
N LEU A 608 2.54 13.56 -16.37
CA LEU A 608 1.47 13.49 -15.38
C LEU A 608 0.49 12.36 -15.70
N ASN A 609 -0.02 12.30 -16.93
CA ASN A 609 -1.07 11.35 -17.30
C ASN A 609 -0.55 9.90 -17.23
N VAL A 610 0.72 9.67 -17.61
CA VAL A 610 1.40 8.36 -17.54
C VAL A 610 1.47 7.79 -16.12
N THR A 611 1.72 8.62 -15.11
CA THR A 611 1.80 8.20 -13.70
C THR A 611 0.48 8.36 -12.95
N SER A 612 -0.50 9.06 -13.54
CA SER A 612 -1.77 9.37 -12.89
C SER A 612 -2.70 8.18 -12.74
N LEU A 613 -3.49 8.17 -11.65
CA LEU A 613 -4.49 7.15 -11.39
C LEU A 613 -5.73 7.72 -10.70
N ALA A 614 -6.89 7.68 -11.36
CA ALA A 614 -8.18 7.92 -10.72
C ALA A 614 -8.97 6.62 -10.46
N CYS A 615 -9.77 6.60 -9.40
CA CYS A 615 -10.73 5.52 -9.13
C CYS A 615 -12.10 5.85 -9.75
N PRO A 616 -12.97 4.85 -10.04
CA PRO A 616 -14.25 5.10 -10.71
C PRO A 616 -15.14 6.15 -10.02
N ALA A 617 -15.15 6.17 -8.69
CA ALA A 617 -15.94 7.12 -7.89
C ALA A 617 -17.40 7.22 -8.39
N LEU A 618 -17.90 8.44 -8.64
CA LEU A 618 -19.25 8.67 -9.13
C LEU A 618 -19.38 8.30 -10.63
N PRO A 619 -20.57 7.85 -11.09
CA PRO A 619 -21.80 7.71 -10.30
C PRO A 619 -21.90 6.39 -9.53
N LEU A 620 -21.31 5.29 -10.01
CA LEU A 620 -21.66 3.94 -9.56
C LEU A 620 -21.01 3.47 -8.24
N CYS A 621 -20.01 4.18 -7.68
CA CYS A 621 -19.46 3.80 -6.38
C CYS A 621 -20.36 4.27 -5.23
N PRO A 622 -20.94 3.36 -4.42
CA PRO A 622 -21.79 3.76 -3.28
C PRO A 622 -21.02 4.43 -2.14
N LEU A 623 -19.68 4.41 -2.18
CA LEU A 623 -18.80 5.01 -1.16
C LEU A 623 -18.18 6.34 -1.60
N ALA A 624 -18.45 6.83 -2.82
CA ALA A 624 -17.87 8.08 -3.31
C ALA A 624 -18.53 9.32 -2.65
N ILE A 625 -17.70 10.26 -2.21
CA ILE A 625 -18.08 11.54 -1.62
C ILE A 625 -18.01 12.65 -2.70
N THR A 626 -17.03 12.55 -3.60
CA THR A 626 -16.87 13.40 -4.79
C THR A 626 -16.40 12.58 -5.99
N GLU A 627 -16.12 13.24 -7.11
CA GLU A 627 -15.57 12.65 -8.32
C GLU A 627 -14.17 12.04 -8.14
N ALA A 628 -13.72 11.30 -9.15
CA ALA A 628 -12.29 11.08 -9.40
C ALA A 628 -12.08 10.83 -10.90
N GLU A 629 -12.51 9.68 -11.44
CA GLU A 629 -12.31 9.34 -12.87
C GLU A 629 -12.87 10.38 -13.84
N ARG A 630 -14.03 10.98 -13.56
CA ARG A 630 -14.63 12.00 -14.43
C ARG A 630 -13.99 13.38 -14.31
N GLY A 631 -13.34 13.67 -13.17
CA GLY A 631 -12.75 14.98 -12.87
C GLY A 631 -11.23 15.05 -13.05
N ALA A 632 -10.53 13.92 -13.02
CA ALA A 632 -9.07 13.86 -13.06
C ALA A 632 -8.46 14.52 -14.32
N PRO A 633 -8.94 14.30 -15.56
CA PRO A 633 -8.31 14.88 -16.75
C PRO A 633 -8.24 16.41 -16.69
N ALA A 634 -9.36 17.07 -16.38
CA ALA A 634 -9.42 18.53 -16.24
C ALA A 634 -8.58 19.07 -15.07
N ILE A 635 -8.39 18.29 -14.00
CA ILE A 635 -7.50 18.69 -12.89
C ILE A 635 -6.02 18.50 -13.27
N LEU A 636 -5.68 17.47 -14.05
CA LEU A 636 -4.32 17.25 -14.55
C LEU A 636 -3.89 18.35 -15.53
N GLU A 637 -4.79 18.79 -16.42
CA GLU A 637 -4.56 19.97 -17.28
C GLU A 637 -4.27 21.23 -16.46
N ARG A 638 -5.03 21.45 -15.37
CA ARG A 638 -4.85 22.59 -14.46
C ARG A 638 -3.53 22.50 -13.66
N ILE A 639 -3.16 21.31 -13.21
CA ILE A 639 -1.84 21.04 -12.59
C ILE A 639 -0.72 21.40 -13.57
N ARG A 640 -0.76 20.89 -14.81
CA ARG A 640 0.26 21.24 -15.83
C ARG A 640 0.27 22.73 -16.16
N ALA A 641 -0.90 23.39 -16.15
CA ALA A 641 -0.98 24.85 -16.33
C ALA A 641 -0.30 25.60 -15.19
N SER A 642 -0.53 25.25 -13.91
CA SER A 642 0.17 25.83 -12.77
C SER A 642 1.69 25.59 -12.83
N MET A 643 2.13 24.35 -13.12
CA MET A 643 3.55 24.02 -13.32
C MET A 643 4.18 24.88 -14.42
N LYS A 644 3.52 25.01 -15.58
CA LYS A 644 4.00 25.84 -16.70
C LYS A 644 4.00 27.34 -16.35
N LYS A 645 3.06 27.81 -15.53
CA LYS A 645 2.96 29.22 -15.10
C LYS A 645 4.13 29.63 -14.21
N VAL A 646 4.55 28.76 -13.27
CA VAL A 646 5.72 28.99 -12.41
C VAL A 646 7.07 28.76 -13.13
N GLY A 647 7.05 28.12 -14.30
CA GLY A 647 8.24 27.88 -15.13
C GLY A 647 8.86 26.50 -15.01
N LEU A 648 8.16 25.51 -14.43
CA LEU A 648 8.57 24.10 -14.52
C LEU A 648 8.40 23.58 -15.96
N GLY A 649 9.23 22.60 -16.32
CA GLY A 649 9.26 22.03 -17.66
C GLY A 649 7.96 21.31 -18.04
N SER A 650 7.62 21.31 -19.32
CA SER A 650 6.45 20.60 -19.87
C SER A 650 6.52 19.08 -19.71
N LYS A 651 7.71 18.52 -19.49
CA LYS A 651 7.94 17.10 -19.20
C LYS A 651 8.25 16.80 -17.73
N THR A 652 8.40 17.82 -16.86
CA THR A 652 8.70 17.62 -15.43
C THR A 652 7.69 16.63 -14.83
N PRO A 653 8.15 15.49 -14.28
CA PRO A 653 7.28 14.45 -13.76
C PRO A 653 6.66 14.86 -12.42
N LEU A 654 5.50 14.26 -12.12
CA LEU A 654 4.84 14.34 -10.82
C LEU A 654 3.82 13.19 -10.74
N VAL A 655 3.87 12.36 -9.71
CA VAL A 655 2.88 11.29 -9.48
C VAL A 655 1.62 11.86 -8.83
N VAL A 656 0.54 12.00 -9.61
CA VAL A 656 -0.76 12.55 -9.15
C VAL A 656 -1.83 11.46 -9.08
N ARG A 657 -2.47 11.24 -7.92
CA ARG A 657 -3.43 10.13 -7.75
C ARG A 657 -4.74 10.55 -7.06
N PHE A 658 -5.87 10.21 -7.66
CA PHE A 658 -7.21 10.69 -7.28
C PHE A 658 -8.10 9.57 -6.71
N THR A 659 -8.76 9.84 -5.59
CA THR A 659 -9.85 9.02 -5.06
C THR A 659 -11.03 9.89 -4.64
N GLY A 660 -12.26 9.47 -4.97
CA GLY A 660 -13.47 10.17 -4.52
C GLY A 660 -13.86 9.93 -3.05
N CYS A 661 -13.06 9.18 -2.28
CA CYS A 661 -13.30 8.85 -0.86
C CYS A 661 -12.04 8.23 -0.20
N PRO A 662 -11.91 8.21 1.15
CA PRO A 662 -10.70 7.77 1.88
C PRO A 662 -10.36 6.26 1.82
N ASN A 663 -11.03 5.49 0.95
CA ASN A 663 -10.77 4.05 0.78
C ASN A 663 -9.44 3.74 0.05
N GLY A 664 -8.77 4.72 -0.54
CA GLY A 664 -7.44 4.55 -1.13
C GLY A 664 -7.36 3.63 -2.36
N CYS A 665 -8.44 3.50 -3.14
CA CYS A 665 -8.55 2.53 -4.24
C CYS A 665 -7.47 2.66 -5.34
N THR A 666 -6.90 3.85 -5.52
CA THR A 666 -5.80 4.17 -6.44
C THR A 666 -4.47 4.42 -5.75
N ARG A 667 -4.33 4.04 -4.48
CA ARG A 667 -3.10 4.19 -3.69
C ARG A 667 -2.62 5.67 -3.66
N PRO A 668 -3.50 6.63 -3.31
CA PRO A 668 -3.18 8.07 -3.34
C PRO A 668 -2.17 8.46 -2.25
N TYR A 669 -2.09 7.68 -1.17
CA TYR A 669 -1.14 7.87 -0.07
C TYR A 669 0.29 7.48 -0.43
N MET A 670 0.55 7.04 -1.67
CA MET A 670 1.88 6.80 -2.24
C MET A 670 2.25 7.83 -3.33
N ALA A 671 1.45 8.87 -3.50
CA ALA A 671 1.65 9.89 -4.53
C ALA A 671 2.53 11.04 -4.02
N GLU A 672 3.26 11.68 -4.93
CA GLU A 672 3.85 13.00 -4.66
C GLU A 672 2.75 14.04 -4.41
N LEU A 673 1.61 13.91 -5.12
CA LEU A 673 0.39 14.69 -4.91
C LEU A 673 -0.86 13.80 -4.96
N GLY A 674 -1.43 13.48 -3.80
CA GLY A 674 -2.67 12.71 -3.65
C GLY A 674 -3.89 13.61 -3.46
N LEU A 675 -4.99 13.30 -4.16
CA LEU A 675 -6.28 13.96 -3.99
C LEU A 675 -7.31 12.96 -3.45
N VAL A 676 -7.80 13.22 -2.23
CA VAL A 676 -8.66 12.30 -1.47
C VAL A 676 -9.98 12.98 -1.09
N GLY A 677 -11.04 12.60 -1.79
CA GLY A 677 -12.36 13.23 -1.67
C GLY A 677 -12.90 13.19 -0.25
N ASP A 678 -13.22 14.37 0.29
CA ASP A 678 -13.58 14.57 1.70
C ASP A 678 -14.90 15.32 1.90
N GLY A 679 -15.43 15.92 0.83
CA GLY A 679 -16.74 16.57 0.78
C GLY A 679 -17.17 16.81 -0.67
N PRO A 680 -18.41 17.25 -0.90
CA PRO A 680 -18.86 17.65 -2.23
C PRO A 680 -17.95 18.76 -2.78
N ASN A 681 -17.39 18.49 -3.96
CA ASN A 681 -16.44 19.33 -4.68
C ASN A 681 -15.22 19.78 -3.85
N SER A 682 -14.72 18.94 -2.94
CA SER A 682 -13.41 19.13 -2.30
C SER A 682 -12.59 17.84 -2.16
N TYR A 683 -11.28 18.03 -2.04
CA TYR A 683 -10.32 17.00 -1.73
C TYR A 683 -9.48 17.40 -0.51
N GLN A 684 -9.22 16.44 0.37
CA GLN A 684 -8.05 16.45 1.23
C GLN A 684 -6.83 16.20 0.34
N LEU A 685 -5.86 17.12 0.38
CA LEU A 685 -4.59 17.00 -0.34
C LEU A 685 -3.57 16.25 0.50
N TRP A 686 -2.86 15.33 -0.13
CA TRP A 686 -1.76 14.56 0.43
C TRP A 686 -0.50 14.84 -0.37
N VAL A 687 0.64 14.95 0.30
CA VAL A 687 1.94 15.33 -0.30
C VAL A 687 3.04 14.41 0.24
N GLY A 688 4.14 14.24 -0.50
CA GLY A 688 5.40 13.68 0.05
C GLY A 688 5.67 12.19 -0.18
N GLY A 689 4.78 11.46 -0.86
CA GLY A 689 5.11 10.13 -1.40
C GLY A 689 6.10 10.23 -2.58
N THR A 690 6.69 9.13 -3.01
CA THR A 690 7.79 9.13 -4.01
C THR A 690 7.41 8.66 -5.41
N SER A 691 8.20 9.09 -6.40
CA SER A 691 8.13 8.65 -7.81
C SER A 691 8.28 7.12 -7.99
N ASN A 692 8.94 6.44 -7.04
CA ASN A 692 9.10 4.98 -6.97
C ASN A 692 8.23 4.28 -5.91
N GLN A 693 7.31 4.99 -5.24
CA GLN A 693 6.34 4.44 -4.27
C GLN A 693 6.95 3.63 -3.11
N THR A 694 7.99 4.17 -2.49
CA THR A 694 8.62 3.64 -1.27
C THR A 694 8.16 4.35 0.00
N ARG A 695 7.67 5.59 -0.11
CA ARG A 695 7.29 6.45 1.03
C ARG A 695 5.79 6.79 1.03
N LEU A 696 5.21 6.89 2.23
CA LEU A 696 3.86 7.44 2.41
C LEU A 696 3.86 8.96 2.28
N ALA A 697 2.86 9.47 1.58
CA ALA A 697 2.44 10.85 1.69
C ALA A 697 1.79 11.13 3.06
N GLN A 698 1.80 12.39 3.50
CA GLN A 698 1.09 12.86 4.68
C GLN A 698 -0.03 13.85 4.30
N ILE A 699 -0.94 14.15 5.24
CA ILE A 699 -2.01 15.14 5.04
C ILE A 699 -1.40 16.53 4.94
N PHE A 700 -1.60 17.19 3.80
CA PHE A 700 -1.16 18.57 3.60
C PHE A 700 -2.26 19.55 4.00
N MET A 701 -3.42 19.50 3.34
CA MET A 701 -4.56 20.40 3.58
C MET A 701 -5.89 19.67 3.46
N ASP A 702 -6.85 20.00 4.32
CA ASP A 702 -8.23 19.49 4.28
C ASP A 702 -9.13 20.38 3.41
N LYS A 703 -10.20 19.80 2.85
CA LYS A 703 -11.35 20.47 2.22
C LYS A 703 -11.07 21.44 1.07
N VAL A 704 -9.88 21.39 0.46
CA VAL A 704 -9.51 22.27 -0.65
C VAL A 704 -10.53 22.12 -1.77
N LYS A 705 -11.20 23.22 -2.12
CA LYS A 705 -12.29 23.22 -3.09
C LYS A 705 -11.76 23.08 -4.51
N ILE A 706 -12.53 22.42 -5.38
CA ILE A 706 -12.13 22.19 -6.77
C ILE A 706 -11.89 23.51 -7.52
N GLN A 707 -12.53 24.61 -7.13
CA GLN A 707 -12.31 25.96 -7.68
C GLN A 707 -11.07 26.68 -7.13
N GLU A 708 -10.41 26.14 -6.11
CA GLU A 708 -9.34 26.80 -5.35
C GLU A 708 -7.99 26.08 -5.41
N LEU A 709 -7.92 24.95 -6.13
CA LEU A 709 -6.73 24.12 -6.24
C LEU A 709 -5.48 24.90 -6.68
N GLU A 710 -5.60 25.86 -7.61
CA GLU A 710 -4.49 26.70 -8.06
C GLU A 710 -3.92 27.59 -6.96
N LYS A 711 -4.73 28.02 -5.98
CA LYS A 711 -4.25 28.81 -4.81
C LYS A 711 -3.23 28.03 -3.98
N VAL A 712 -3.25 26.69 -4.08
CA VAL A 712 -2.38 25.78 -3.35
C VAL A 712 -1.28 25.23 -4.27
N PHE A 713 -1.63 24.79 -5.48
CA PHE A 713 -0.69 24.22 -6.44
C PHE A 713 0.33 25.25 -6.96
N GLU A 714 -0.08 26.49 -7.22
CA GLU A 714 0.85 27.52 -7.74
C GLU A 714 1.97 27.87 -6.76
N PRO A 715 1.72 28.19 -5.47
CA PRO A 715 2.79 28.36 -4.50
C PRO A 715 3.64 27.10 -4.30
N MET A 716 3.03 25.91 -4.14
CA MET A 716 3.79 24.66 -3.94
C MET A 716 4.78 24.41 -5.08
N PHE A 717 4.35 24.59 -6.33
CA PHE A 717 5.22 24.41 -7.49
C PHE A 717 6.20 25.56 -7.68
N HIS A 718 5.86 26.79 -7.28
CA HIS A 718 6.80 27.92 -7.30
C HIS A 718 7.95 27.71 -6.31
N PHE A 719 7.63 27.26 -5.09
CA PHE A 719 8.61 26.96 -4.05
C PHE A 719 9.54 25.84 -4.48
N TRP A 720 8.99 24.71 -4.95
CA TRP A 720 9.78 23.60 -5.53
C TRP A 720 10.67 24.06 -6.70
N LYS A 721 10.15 24.89 -7.61
CA LYS A 721 10.90 25.39 -8.76
C LYS A 721 12.09 26.29 -8.38
N ASN A 722 12.08 26.92 -7.21
CA ASN A 722 13.15 27.80 -6.74
C ASN A 722 14.10 27.11 -5.76
N GLU A 723 13.57 26.42 -4.75
CA GLU A 723 14.32 25.92 -3.59
C GLU A 723 14.63 24.41 -3.66
N ARG A 724 14.46 23.79 -4.84
CA ARG A 724 14.98 22.44 -5.12
C ARG A 724 16.50 22.44 -5.14
N SER A 725 17.12 21.46 -4.47
CA SER A 725 18.58 21.39 -4.33
C SER A 725 19.30 20.95 -5.60
N HIS A 726 18.59 20.31 -6.55
CA HIS A 726 19.08 19.91 -7.86
C HIS A 726 17.93 19.77 -8.86
N GLU A 727 18.24 19.70 -10.15
CA GLU A 727 17.21 19.73 -11.22
C GLU A 727 16.30 18.50 -11.25
N ASP A 728 16.78 17.36 -10.75
CA ASP A 728 16.07 16.08 -10.72
C ASP A 728 15.35 15.78 -9.39
N GLU A 729 15.40 16.70 -8.41
CA GLU A 729 14.73 16.49 -7.11
C GLU A 729 13.22 16.40 -7.31
N SER A 730 12.62 15.26 -6.92
CA SER A 730 11.17 15.03 -7.05
C SER A 730 10.37 15.99 -6.17
N PHE A 731 9.12 16.25 -6.52
CA PHE A 731 8.26 17.09 -5.69
C PHE A 731 8.01 16.44 -4.32
N GLY A 732 7.89 15.11 -4.31
CA GLY A 732 7.74 14.32 -3.10
C GLY A 732 8.93 14.42 -2.14
N ASP A 733 10.15 14.46 -2.67
CA ASP A 733 11.38 14.57 -1.87
C ASP A 733 11.61 16.01 -1.41
N PHE A 734 11.42 16.99 -2.29
CA PHE A 734 11.43 18.42 -1.96
C PHE A 734 10.52 18.74 -0.77
N ALA A 735 9.25 18.32 -0.83
CA ALA A 735 8.27 18.61 0.21
C ALA A 735 8.60 17.95 1.56
N MET A 736 9.29 16.80 1.56
CA MET A 736 9.76 16.13 2.77
C MET A 736 11.04 16.77 3.33
N ARG A 737 11.96 17.23 2.48
CA ARG A 737 13.20 17.92 2.88
C ARG A 737 12.93 19.29 3.48
N VAL A 738 12.03 20.07 2.89
CA VAL A 738 11.67 21.42 3.35
C VAL A 738 10.74 21.38 4.57
N GLY A 739 9.94 20.31 4.70
CA GLY A 739 9.01 20.15 5.82
C GLY A 739 7.65 20.79 5.56
N PHE A 740 6.62 20.25 6.22
CA PHE A 740 5.23 20.55 5.88
C PHE A 740 4.72 21.85 6.53
N GLU A 741 5.40 22.35 7.55
CA GLU A 741 5.09 23.63 8.19
C GLU A 741 5.57 24.78 7.32
N GLU A 742 6.83 24.74 6.89
CA GLU A 742 7.41 25.71 5.95
C GLU A 742 6.68 25.70 4.59
N LEU A 743 6.36 24.52 4.04
CA LEU A 743 5.56 24.42 2.81
C LEU A 743 4.15 25.01 2.96
N LYS A 744 3.54 25.01 4.16
CA LYS A 744 2.26 25.69 4.43
C LYS A 744 2.44 27.19 4.58
N ALA A 745 3.42 27.63 5.37
CA ALA A 745 3.75 29.05 5.55
C ALA A 745 4.04 29.73 4.19
N TYR A 746 4.72 29.04 3.28
CA TYR A 746 4.93 29.51 1.92
C TYR A 746 3.63 29.61 1.11
N VAL A 747 2.73 28.61 1.19
CA VAL A 747 1.42 28.65 0.51
C VAL A 747 0.52 29.76 1.05
N GLU A 748 0.54 30.00 2.36
CA GLU A 748 -0.30 31.01 3.03
C GLU A 748 0.21 32.46 2.83
N SER A 749 1.52 32.65 2.63
CA SER A 749 2.16 33.96 2.39
C SER A 749 2.32 34.35 0.92
N PHE A 750 1.96 33.48 -0.03
CA PHE A 750 2.20 33.70 -1.46
C PHE A 750 1.25 34.72 -2.09
N GLU A 751 1.70 35.97 -2.22
CA GLU A 751 0.97 37.06 -2.90
C GLU A 751 0.80 36.87 -4.44
N GLY A 752 1.27 35.75 -4.99
CA GLY A 752 1.27 35.44 -6.42
C GLY A 752 2.62 35.68 -7.09
N LEU A 753 2.77 35.14 -8.31
CA LEU A 753 3.99 35.35 -9.10
C LEU A 753 4.25 36.84 -9.35
N PRO A 754 5.49 37.34 -9.14
CA PRO A 754 5.80 38.74 -9.39
C PRO A 754 5.49 39.08 -10.85
N LYS A 755 4.69 40.13 -11.05
CA LYS A 755 4.29 40.60 -12.39
C LYS A 755 5.55 40.72 -13.24
N LYS A 756 5.66 39.91 -14.30
CA LYS A 756 6.76 40.01 -15.27
C LYS A 756 6.90 41.49 -15.64
N LYS A 757 8.01 42.12 -15.26
CA LYS A 757 8.38 43.44 -15.80
C LYS A 757 8.20 43.31 -17.31
N LYS A 758 7.45 44.22 -17.94
CA LYS A 758 7.54 44.35 -19.39
C LYS A 758 9.01 44.61 -19.66
N LEU A 759 9.73 43.61 -20.18
CA LEU A 759 10.95 43.93 -20.90
C LEU A 759 10.51 44.92 -21.97
N GLY A 760 11.19 46.07 -22.05
CA GLY A 760 11.13 46.86 -23.27
C GLY A 760 11.47 45.95 -24.46
N PRO A 761 11.09 46.34 -25.70
CA PRO A 761 11.43 45.55 -26.88
C PRO A 761 12.90 45.15 -26.79
N LYS A 762 13.19 43.84 -26.78
CA LYS A 762 14.56 43.34 -26.69
C LYS A 762 15.30 43.89 -27.91
N ILE A 763 16.10 44.93 -27.71
CA ILE A 763 16.89 45.53 -28.78
C ILE A 763 17.95 44.51 -29.16
N ILE A 764 17.67 43.75 -30.21
CA ILE A 764 18.67 42.90 -30.85
C ILE A 764 19.61 43.87 -31.56
N ASN A 765 20.73 44.17 -30.92
CA ASN A 765 21.83 44.89 -31.57
C ASN A 765 22.42 43.98 -32.66
N LEU A 766 21.85 44.09 -33.85
CA LEU A 766 22.43 43.56 -35.08
C LEU A 766 23.82 44.20 -35.26
N ASN A 767 24.80 43.43 -35.72
CA ASN A 767 26.06 44.04 -36.13
C ASN A 767 25.82 44.91 -37.38
N LYS A 768 26.72 45.86 -37.67
CA LYS A 768 26.50 46.87 -38.71
C LYS A 768 26.28 46.26 -40.10
N ASP A 769 26.97 45.18 -40.40
CA ASP A 769 26.94 44.50 -41.70
C ASP A 769 25.64 43.71 -41.88
N LEU A 770 25.19 43.03 -40.82
CA LEU A 770 23.92 42.31 -40.77
C LEU A 770 22.73 43.27 -40.81
N TYR A 771 22.81 44.44 -40.16
CA TYR A 771 21.82 45.49 -40.32
C TYR A 771 21.76 45.94 -41.79
N ALA A 772 22.89 46.34 -42.39
CA ALA A 772 22.93 46.80 -43.78
C ALA A 772 22.43 45.75 -44.79
N ALA A 773 22.70 44.46 -44.54
CA ALA A 773 22.15 43.36 -45.34
C ALA A 773 20.62 43.26 -45.21
N LEU A 774 20.08 43.37 -43.99
CA LEU A 774 18.63 43.34 -43.74
C LEU A 774 17.92 44.60 -44.26
N ASP A 775 18.58 45.76 -44.21
CA ASP A 775 18.10 47.05 -44.71
C ASP A 775 17.91 46.99 -46.24
N LYS A 776 18.93 46.53 -46.96
CA LYS A 776 18.84 46.31 -48.42
C LYS A 776 17.75 45.29 -48.79
N ILE A 777 17.64 44.19 -48.05
CA ILE A 777 16.59 43.18 -48.29
C ILE A 777 15.18 43.75 -48.00
N ALA A 778 15.08 44.78 -47.16
CA ALA A 778 13.84 45.49 -46.88
C ALA A 778 13.48 46.50 -47.99
N GLU A 779 14.46 47.23 -48.53
CA GLU A 779 14.31 48.04 -49.75
C GLU A 779 13.85 47.16 -50.94
N ASP A 780 14.57 46.05 -51.20
CA ASP A 780 14.26 45.08 -52.27
C ASP A 780 12.88 44.38 -52.10
N GLN A 781 12.18 44.56 -50.97
CA GLN A 781 10.86 43.96 -50.67
C GLN A 781 9.76 44.98 -50.31
N GLU A 782 9.99 46.30 -50.49
CA GLU A 782 9.08 47.38 -50.07
C GLU A 782 8.58 47.21 -48.61
N SER A 783 9.49 46.80 -47.72
CA SER A 783 9.21 46.34 -46.37
C SER A 783 10.06 47.09 -45.34
N SER A 784 9.79 46.93 -44.04
CA SER A 784 10.71 47.39 -42.98
C SER A 784 11.72 46.31 -42.60
N VAL A 785 12.92 46.74 -42.18
CA VAL A 785 13.98 45.88 -41.60
C VAL A 785 13.42 44.96 -40.52
N THR A 786 12.53 45.48 -39.66
CA THR A 786 11.87 44.73 -38.58
C THR A 786 11.00 43.59 -39.09
N GLN A 787 10.24 43.81 -40.18
CA GLN A 787 9.41 42.78 -40.80
C GLN A 787 10.28 41.70 -41.48
N VAL A 788 11.32 42.10 -42.20
CA VAL A 788 12.29 41.19 -42.83
C VAL A 788 13.00 40.33 -41.77
N ALA A 789 13.55 40.95 -40.72
CA ALA A 789 14.23 40.25 -39.63
C ALA A 789 13.29 39.28 -38.89
N THR A 790 12.04 39.68 -38.66
CA THR A 790 11.03 38.82 -38.00
C THR A 790 10.65 37.62 -38.88
N LYS A 791 10.48 37.83 -40.19
CA LYS A 791 10.21 36.77 -41.18
C LYS A 791 11.36 35.75 -41.23
N ILE A 792 12.61 36.23 -41.29
CA ILE A 792 13.81 35.37 -41.28
C ILE A 792 13.95 34.60 -39.96
N LEU A 793 13.74 35.25 -38.82
CA LEU A 793 13.79 34.60 -37.50
C LEU A 793 12.71 33.53 -37.34
N ASN A 794 11.48 33.78 -37.81
CA ASN A 794 10.41 32.79 -37.77
C ASN A 794 10.75 31.57 -38.62
N SER A 795 11.17 31.76 -39.89
CA SER A 795 11.54 30.62 -40.75
C SER A 795 12.77 29.87 -40.24
N TYR A 796 13.73 30.54 -39.59
CA TYR A 796 14.85 29.89 -38.91
C TYR A 796 14.37 29.02 -37.73
N LEU A 797 13.49 29.55 -36.88
CA LEU A 797 12.91 28.83 -35.75
C LEU A 797 12.02 27.65 -36.20
N GLU A 798 11.25 27.81 -37.27
CA GLU A 798 10.48 26.74 -37.91
C GLU A 798 11.41 25.63 -38.42
N SER A 799 12.45 25.98 -39.19
CA SER A 799 13.41 25.00 -39.74
C SER A 799 14.24 24.25 -38.67
N SER A 800 14.53 24.89 -37.54
CA SER A 800 15.22 24.27 -36.40
C SER A 800 14.27 23.48 -35.49
N SER A 801 12.97 23.80 -35.46
CA SER A 801 11.96 22.99 -34.77
C SER A 801 11.74 21.60 -35.39
N THR A 802 12.13 21.40 -36.65
CA THR A 802 12.09 20.11 -37.35
C THR A 802 13.35 19.23 -37.17
N ALA A 803 14.29 19.64 -36.31
CA ALA A 803 15.59 18.99 -36.10
C ALA A 803 15.84 18.50 -34.65
N GLN A 804 14.79 18.26 -33.85
CA GLN A 804 14.85 17.70 -32.49
C GLN A 804 13.78 16.62 -32.23
#